data_AF-A0A4V3S0B1-F1
#
_entry.id   AF-A0A4V3S0B1-F1
#
_cell.length_a   1.000
_cell.length_b   1.000
_cell.length_c   1.000
_cell.angle_alpha   90.00
_cell.angle_beta   90.00
_cell.angle_gamma   90.00
#
_symmetry.space_group_name_H-M   'P 1'
#
loop_
_entity.id
_entity.type
_entity.pdbx_description
1 polymer ?
#
loop_
_entity_poly.entity_id
_entity_poly.type
_entity_poly.pdbx_seq_one_letter_code
_entity_poly.pdbx_strand_id
1 'polypeptide(L)'
;MNNKIDTLLKLLEIYEIRIPIIQRDYAHGRKDGKSNEIRRNLIKDIKICLEGDSAIDFNFVYGTVADGIFYPVDGQQRLTTLYLLHWFLACNCGRFHEFSKLKGFSYMTRNSAAEFFALMKQSNTKLKDFVKESVNFREEVEKQPWFQAEWGYDPTVDSVLTFLDDLSVDQDFRKNAARYYDRLECGAITFHHIVEEGNSAEEKAAKSYIRMNARGKSLEPFENLKAMIDSIEEQLDESLDIVKEYDSVYMDLLYDDCGSVSLKRKTEEINQKSLDCFKNLYNLNLQLHENRATMEADADFVNKMYEYSQKELDDDEKEFFQQYFHMVRAVFCYFQKECGYEPIKRVFAPGGYFYAENNKSVVAAVLYIAKKGFSITKEHVQKYDYVLRNLGHGNWTGNYLECIRHFAETSAACEDVFEYFNNLDFKDIEKIRDKYSGILTDLGVRFKEQKIKADIVKTENLSWKYFDQLEEQSRRRKIQYLLYLSGYWEGSGSFQKLQEYIEIAKEYFMISNNDSTWRECYAVASGFGDRNCLMPAENINRKCGKSHVWNEEYYFWDDEGDGKLSTLEPLEIIKTAYENQLEIENIIKTLPENPDYDRCWLKYAVKYHKKELLDKELTWDEHTDIVTVTEYSGYSYSRKYRYDVYVMKVVNPKLKYGLDETLTVFASSQYDFEANTRYAYSDGTYVFTAGDRKLVIRLRVPVAITNINENYNKDECLHVSQKNQGKYTVYRATTPYKFEEVCYLIENELDRRDKIWNYEQQELDDMKGQDFLKIYEGKNQIWIREGRKFVWKKTVREVHFEGGMVAKEFIL
;
A
#
# COMPACT_ATOMS: atom_id res chain seq x y z
N MET A 1 20.17 22.72 -34.21
CA MET A 1 19.15 22.94 -35.27
C MET A 1 18.35 24.20 -34.96
N ASN A 2 18.13 25.08 -35.94
CA ASN A 2 17.28 26.27 -35.76
C ASN A 2 15.80 25.88 -35.90
N ASN A 3 15.08 25.71 -34.79
CA ASN A 3 13.63 25.49 -34.81
C ASN A 3 12.93 26.85 -34.92
N LYS A 4 12.35 27.14 -36.10
CA LYS A 4 11.64 28.40 -36.35
C LYS A 4 10.21 28.09 -36.80
N ILE A 5 9.24 28.76 -36.19
CA ILE A 5 7.87 28.79 -36.71
C ILE A 5 7.88 29.57 -38.02
N ASP A 6 7.47 28.92 -39.11
CA ASP A 6 7.56 29.46 -40.45
C ASP A 6 6.25 29.34 -41.23
N THR A 7 6.15 30.07 -42.34
CA THR A 7 5.06 29.98 -43.32
C THR A 7 5.60 29.54 -44.67
N LEU A 8 4.73 29.06 -45.56
CA LEU A 8 5.17 28.64 -46.89
C LEU A 8 5.82 29.80 -47.67
N LEU A 9 5.25 31.01 -47.62
CA LEU A 9 5.78 32.15 -48.36
C LEU A 9 7.22 32.48 -47.93
N LYS A 10 7.46 32.55 -46.62
CA LYS A 10 8.81 32.75 -46.06
C LYS A 10 9.76 31.63 -46.47
N LEU A 11 9.30 30.38 -46.47
CA LEU A 11 10.11 29.25 -46.90
C LEU A 11 10.52 29.38 -48.39
N LEU A 12 9.59 29.79 -49.26
CA LEU A 12 9.82 29.98 -50.70
C LEU A 12 10.59 31.26 -51.06
N GLU A 13 10.68 32.23 -50.15
CA GLU A 13 11.59 33.38 -50.27
C GLU A 13 13.05 32.94 -50.09
N ILE A 14 13.28 32.00 -49.16
CA ILE A 14 14.62 31.57 -48.77
C ILE A 14 15.10 30.41 -49.65
N TYR A 15 14.26 29.42 -49.93
CA TYR A 15 14.64 28.18 -50.61
C TYR A 15 13.79 27.84 -51.83
N GLU A 16 14.40 27.24 -52.83
CA GLU A 16 13.66 26.44 -53.82
C GLU A 16 13.31 25.08 -53.19
N ILE A 17 12.03 24.68 -53.21
CA ILE A 17 11.62 23.39 -52.65
C ILE A 17 11.60 22.33 -53.74
N ARG A 18 12.35 21.24 -53.56
CA ARG A 18 12.38 20.10 -54.49
C ARG A 18 12.02 18.82 -53.78
N ILE A 19 10.86 18.26 -54.11
CA ILE A 19 10.40 16.98 -53.55
C ILE A 19 11.27 15.84 -54.13
N PRO A 20 12.04 15.09 -53.32
CA PRO A 20 12.95 14.06 -53.80
C PRO A 20 12.26 12.89 -54.52
N ILE A 21 12.97 12.23 -55.46
CA ILE A 21 12.47 11.13 -56.30
C ILE A 21 11.88 9.96 -55.49
N ILE A 22 12.44 9.70 -54.31
CA ILE A 22 12.05 8.54 -53.51
C ILE A 22 10.70 8.73 -52.78
N GLN A 23 10.15 9.95 -52.76
CA GLN A 23 8.95 10.25 -52.01
C GLN A 23 7.65 9.85 -52.73
N ARG A 24 6.61 9.54 -51.94
CA ARG A 24 5.29 9.10 -52.43
C ARG A 24 4.55 10.21 -53.17
N ASP A 25 3.66 9.82 -54.08
CA ASP A 25 2.76 10.74 -54.77
C ASP A 25 1.89 11.57 -53.80
N TYR A 26 1.40 12.73 -54.26
CA TYR A 26 0.45 13.55 -53.50
C TYR A 26 -0.83 12.75 -53.21
N ALA A 27 -1.14 12.52 -51.92
CA ALA A 27 -2.16 11.60 -51.46
C ALA A 27 -3.50 12.27 -51.17
N HIS A 28 -3.50 13.55 -50.75
CA HIS A 28 -4.74 14.25 -50.41
C HIS A 28 -5.68 14.39 -51.61
N GLY A 29 -5.17 14.40 -52.84
CA GLY A 29 -5.99 14.47 -54.05
C GLY A 29 -6.48 13.13 -54.62
N ARG A 30 -6.18 12.00 -53.98
CA ARG A 30 -6.62 10.69 -54.49
C ARG A 30 -8.14 10.56 -54.43
N LYS A 31 -8.70 9.80 -55.37
CA LYS A 31 -10.15 9.63 -55.57
C LYS A 31 -10.78 8.48 -54.76
N ASP A 32 -10.00 7.76 -53.95
CA ASP A 32 -10.55 6.71 -53.09
C ASP A 32 -11.40 7.28 -51.95
N GLY A 33 -12.34 6.48 -51.43
CA GLY A 33 -13.33 6.94 -50.46
C GLY A 33 -12.73 7.56 -49.19
N LYS A 34 -11.61 7.02 -48.71
CA LYS A 34 -10.91 7.51 -47.51
C LYS A 34 -10.19 8.83 -47.79
N SER A 35 -9.44 8.91 -48.89
CA SER A 35 -8.74 10.16 -49.26
C SER A 35 -9.71 11.30 -49.56
N ASN A 36 -10.88 11.00 -50.16
CA ASN A 36 -11.93 11.99 -50.40
C ASN A 36 -12.51 12.58 -49.11
N GLU A 37 -12.66 11.77 -48.05
CA GLU A 37 -13.14 12.26 -46.75
C GLU A 37 -12.08 13.12 -46.06
N ILE A 38 -10.82 12.65 -46.04
CA ILE A 38 -9.69 13.40 -45.48
C ILE A 38 -9.53 14.77 -46.16
N ARG A 39 -9.59 14.80 -47.50
CA ARG A 39 -9.48 16.05 -48.27
C ARG A 39 -10.61 17.03 -47.97
N ARG A 40 -11.86 16.55 -47.92
CA ARG A 40 -13.02 17.40 -47.60
C ARG A 40 -12.92 18.01 -46.20
N ASN A 41 -12.49 17.22 -45.22
CA ASN A 41 -12.26 17.71 -43.86
C ASN A 41 -11.12 18.74 -43.83
N LEU A 42 -10.00 18.45 -44.50
CA LEU A 42 -8.87 19.37 -44.58
C LEU A 42 -9.25 20.72 -45.21
N ILE A 43 -9.96 20.71 -46.34
CA ILE A 43 -10.42 21.95 -47.00
C ILE A 43 -11.38 22.72 -46.09
N LYS A 44 -12.28 22.02 -45.39
CA LYS A 44 -13.20 22.63 -44.42
C LYS A 44 -12.45 23.28 -43.27
N ASP A 45 -11.47 22.61 -42.69
CA ASP A 45 -10.68 23.12 -41.57
C ASP A 45 -9.85 24.35 -41.99
N ILE A 46 -9.22 24.28 -43.17
CA ILE A 46 -8.55 25.42 -43.79
C ILE A 46 -9.51 26.60 -43.94
N LYS A 47 -10.71 26.36 -44.47
CA LYS A 47 -11.71 27.42 -44.64
C LYS A 47 -12.09 28.06 -43.31
N ILE A 48 -12.39 27.27 -42.28
CA ILE A 48 -12.71 27.77 -40.93
C ILE A 48 -11.57 28.65 -40.38
N CYS A 49 -10.33 28.22 -40.56
CA CYS A 49 -9.14 28.97 -40.15
C CYS A 49 -8.97 30.30 -40.90
N LEU A 50 -9.30 30.33 -42.19
CA LEU A 50 -9.23 31.53 -43.02
C LEU A 50 -10.40 32.50 -42.76
N GLU A 51 -11.57 32.00 -42.35
CA GLU A 51 -12.75 32.80 -41.99
C GLU A 51 -12.66 33.42 -40.60
N GLY A 52 -12.10 32.71 -39.63
CA GLY A 52 -11.97 33.12 -38.23
C GLY A 52 -10.58 33.61 -37.84
N ASP A 53 -10.33 33.69 -36.53
CA ASP A 53 -9.02 34.03 -35.94
C ASP A 53 -8.23 32.80 -35.45
N SER A 54 -8.70 31.58 -35.74
CA SER A 54 -7.96 30.36 -35.42
C SER A 54 -6.72 30.23 -36.33
N ALA A 55 -5.65 29.68 -35.78
CA ALA A 55 -4.45 29.30 -36.52
C ALA A 55 -4.37 27.76 -36.57
N ILE A 56 -3.89 27.24 -37.69
CA ILE A 56 -3.57 25.83 -37.83
C ILE A 56 -2.06 25.66 -37.76
N ASP A 57 -1.61 24.77 -36.87
CA ASP A 57 -0.24 24.28 -36.85
C ASP A 57 -0.15 22.98 -37.67
N PHE A 58 0.67 23.00 -38.72
CA PHE A 58 0.97 21.85 -39.57
C PHE A 58 2.12 20.99 -39.00
N ASN A 59 2.45 21.15 -37.73
CA ASN A 59 3.51 20.45 -37.00
C ASN A 59 4.87 20.68 -37.70
N PHE A 60 5.65 19.62 -37.90
CA PHE A 60 7.03 19.74 -38.37
C PHE A 60 7.17 19.57 -39.88
N VAL A 61 7.92 20.47 -40.52
CA VAL A 61 8.49 20.28 -41.86
C VAL A 61 9.99 20.14 -41.68
N TYR A 62 10.50 18.94 -41.94
CA TYR A 62 11.91 18.60 -41.79
C TYR A 62 12.52 18.29 -43.15
N GLY A 63 13.72 18.80 -43.39
CA GLY A 63 14.47 18.50 -44.59
C GLY A 63 15.92 18.93 -44.52
N THR A 64 16.62 18.67 -45.62
CA THR A 64 18.03 19.03 -45.77
C THR A 64 18.17 20.17 -46.77
N VAL A 65 19.15 21.04 -46.56
CA VAL A 65 19.44 22.17 -47.45
C VAL A 65 20.84 22.06 -48.04
N ALA A 66 20.92 22.27 -49.34
CA ALA A 66 22.17 22.56 -50.06
C ALA A 66 21.91 23.58 -51.17
N ASP A 67 22.84 24.51 -51.38
CA ASP A 67 22.84 25.46 -52.50
C ASP A 67 21.54 26.25 -52.67
N GLY A 68 20.86 26.58 -51.56
CA GLY A 68 19.58 27.31 -51.58
C GLY A 68 18.38 26.46 -52.02
N ILE A 69 18.53 25.14 -52.07
CA ILE A 69 17.48 24.16 -52.34
C ILE A 69 17.15 23.41 -51.04
N PHE A 70 15.86 23.30 -50.73
CA PHE A 70 15.33 22.52 -49.61
C PHE A 70 14.74 21.20 -50.13
N TYR A 71 15.29 20.10 -49.63
CA TYR A 71 14.83 18.74 -49.89
C TYR A 71 14.07 18.23 -48.66
N PRO A 72 12.72 18.31 -48.65
CA PRO A 72 11.94 17.82 -47.53
C PRO A 72 12.18 16.32 -47.34
N VAL A 73 12.37 15.90 -46.10
CA VAL A 73 12.38 14.50 -45.65
C VAL A 73 11.01 14.12 -45.13
N ASP A 74 10.35 15.01 -44.39
CA ASP A 74 8.95 14.89 -43.98
C ASP A 74 8.22 16.23 -44.19
N GLY A 75 6.90 16.16 -44.40
CA GLY A 75 6.05 17.33 -44.63
C GLY A 75 5.71 17.60 -46.10
N GLN A 76 6.11 16.73 -47.03
CA GLN A 76 5.81 16.87 -48.46
C GLN A 76 4.32 17.13 -48.77
N GLN A 77 3.43 16.33 -48.18
CA GLN A 77 1.98 16.42 -48.43
C GLN A 77 1.43 17.78 -47.96
N ARG A 78 1.89 18.22 -46.78
CA ARG A 78 1.55 19.52 -46.17
C ARG A 78 2.06 20.68 -47.04
N LEU A 79 3.32 20.63 -47.46
CA LEU A 79 3.91 21.65 -48.32
C LEU A 79 3.22 21.74 -49.69
N THR A 80 2.86 20.60 -50.29
CA THR A 80 2.14 20.56 -51.57
C THR A 80 0.74 21.16 -51.42
N THR A 81 -0.01 20.79 -50.38
CA THR A 81 -1.31 21.38 -50.09
C THR A 81 -1.23 22.90 -49.92
N LEU A 82 -0.25 23.38 -49.13
CA LEU A 82 -0.05 24.82 -48.93
C LEU A 82 0.30 25.53 -50.24
N TYR A 83 1.14 24.93 -51.08
CA TYR A 83 1.54 25.52 -52.36
C TYR A 83 0.34 25.68 -53.30
N LEU A 84 -0.48 24.64 -53.42
CA LEU A 84 -1.70 24.68 -54.25
C LEU A 84 -2.70 25.72 -53.73
N LEU A 85 -2.88 25.81 -52.41
CA LEU A 85 -3.76 26.78 -51.79
C LEU A 85 -3.31 28.22 -52.06
N HIS A 86 -2.03 28.53 -51.84
CA HIS A 86 -1.48 29.86 -52.12
C HIS A 86 -1.56 30.21 -53.60
N TRP A 87 -1.23 29.25 -54.47
CA TRP A 87 -1.32 29.44 -55.91
C TRP A 87 -2.76 29.72 -56.36
N PHE A 88 -3.74 28.94 -55.87
CA PHE A 88 -5.16 29.13 -56.20
C PHE A 88 -5.65 30.51 -55.77
N LEU A 89 -5.34 30.92 -54.54
CA LEU A 89 -5.73 32.22 -54.01
C LEU A 89 -5.04 33.37 -54.75
N ALA A 90 -3.73 33.25 -55.03
CA ALA A 90 -2.96 34.25 -55.77
C ALA A 90 -3.52 34.48 -57.18
N CYS A 91 -3.95 33.40 -57.85
CA CYS A 91 -4.66 33.47 -59.12
C CYS A 91 -5.95 34.29 -58.97
N ASN A 92 -6.81 33.96 -57.99
CA ASN A 92 -8.11 34.62 -57.81
C ASN A 92 -8.05 36.05 -57.27
N CYS A 93 -7.00 36.45 -56.55
CA CYS A 93 -6.85 37.82 -56.02
C CYS A 93 -5.93 38.73 -56.86
N GLY A 94 -5.40 38.25 -57.98
CA GLY A 94 -4.51 39.02 -58.85
C GLY A 94 -3.06 39.16 -58.36
N ARG A 95 -2.69 38.51 -57.25
CA ARG A 95 -1.31 38.51 -56.69
C ARG A 95 -0.39 37.43 -57.28
N PHE A 96 -0.82 36.72 -58.32
CA PHE A 96 -0.02 35.65 -58.95
C PHE A 96 1.37 36.11 -59.41
N HIS A 97 1.51 37.35 -59.90
CA HIS A 97 2.81 37.86 -60.30
C HIS A 97 3.80 37.95 -59.12
N GLU A 98 3.33 38.33 -57.93
CA GLU A 98 4.15 38.33 -56.70
C GLU A 98 4.54 36.89 -56.32
N PHE A 99 3.56 35.99 -56.27
CA PHE A 99 3.77 34.58 -55.97
C PHE A 99 4.77 33.91 -56.94
N SER A 100 4.69 34.23 -58.23
CA SER A 100 5.56 33.65 -59.27
C SER A 100 7.05 34.05 -59.17
N LYS A 101 7.38 35.11 -58.42
CA LYS A 101 8.76 35.57 -58.19
C LYS A 101 9.50 34.75 -57.13
N LEU A 102 8.79 33.93 -56.36
CA LEU A 102 9.40 33.08 -55.34
C LEU A 102 10.28 31.97 -55.95
N LYS A 103 11.21 31.42 -55.17
CA LYS A 103 12.25 30.49 -55.66
C LYS A 103 11.66 29.22 -56.28
N GLY A 104 10.46 28.81 -55.86
CA GLY A 104 9.60 27.85 -56.56
C GLY A 104 9.49 26.50 -55.85
N PHE A 105 8.56 25.69 -56.36
CA PHE A 105 8.19 24.40 -55.81
C PHE A 105 8.12 23.38 -56.96
N SER A 106 8.84 22.28 -56.85
CA SER A 106 8.88 21.27 -57.91
C SER A 106 8.99 19.85 -57.36
N TYR A 107 8.60 18.89 -58.20
CA TYR A 107 8.77 17.47 -57.96
C TYR A 107 9.95 16.95 -58.78
N MET A 108 10.82 16.13 -58.19
CA MET A 108 11.90 15.45 -58.92
C MET A 108 11.43 14.13 -59.53
N THR A 109 10.33 13.57 -59.01
CA THR A 109 9.68 12.39 -59.57
C THR A 109 9.12 12.69 -60.95
N ARG A 110 9.51 11.89 -61.96
CA ARG A 110 8.87 11.69 -63.29
C ARG A 110 8.53 12.98 -64.06
N ASN A 111 9.06 13.11 -65.27
CA ASN A 111 8.95 14.32 -66.12
C ASN A 111 7.59 15.05 -66.08
N SER A 112 6.45 14.34 -66.06
CA SER A 112 5.09 14.91 -65.99
C SER A 112 4.84 15.85 -64.80
N ALA A 113 5.12 15.45 -63.56
CA ALA A 113 4.84 16.30 -62.39
C ALA A 113 5.78 17.52 -62.36
N ALA A 114 7.05 17.33 -62.69
CA ALA A 114 8.01 18.42 -62.83
C ALA A 114 7.56 19.45 -63.87
N GLU A 115 7.13 18.99 -65.05
CA GLU A 115 6.62 19.83 -66.13
C GLU A 115 5.33 20.56 -65.74
N PHE A 116 4.41 19.89 -65.04
CA PHE A 116 3.17 20.51 -64.59
C PHE A 116 3.40 21.61 -63.54
N PHE A 117 4.27 21.38 -62.55
CA PHE A 117 4.61 22.41 -61.56
C PHE A 117 5.41 23.57 -62.19
N ALA A 118 6.24 23.28 -63.21
CA ALA A 118 6.88 24.32 -64.01
C ALA A 118 5.85 25.16 -64.78
N LEU A 119 4.82 24.53 -65.36
CA LEU A 119 3.68 25.22 -65.98
C LEU A 119 2.97 26.12 -64.95
N MET A 120 2.65 25.62 -63.76
CA MET A 120 1.99 26.41 -62.71
C MET A 120 2.78 27.67 -62.29
N LYS A 121 4.10 27.65 -62.40
CA LYS A 121 4.97 28.79 -62.07
C LYS A 121 5.04 29.84 -63.17
N GLN A 122 4.77 29.48 -64.43
CA GLN A 122 4.93 30.38 -65.57
C GLN A 122 3.87 31.50 -65.58
N SER A 123 4.31 32.76 -65.69
CA SER A 123 3.43 33.93 -65.64
C SER A 123 2.40 34.02 -66.78
N ASN A 124 2.62 33.28 -67.89
CA ASN A 124 1.86 33.40 -69.14
C ASN A 124 0.98 32.17 -69.48
N THR A 125 0.58 31.36 -68.50
CA THR A 125 -0.25 30.17 -68.76
C THR A 125 -1.74 30.46 -68.72
N LYS A 126 -2.51 29.92 -69.67
CA LYS A 126 -3.98 29.91 -69.66
C LYS A 126 -4.58 29.20 -68.43
N LEU A 127 -3.79 28.35 -67.76
CA LEU A 127 -4.19 27.62 -66.55
C LEU A 127 -4.71 28.54 -65.42
N LYS A 128 -4.12 29.73 -65.25
CA LYS A 128 -4.53 30.70 -64.21
C LYS A 128 -5.90 31.32 -64.47
N ASP A 129 -6.30 31.41 -65.75
CA ASP A 129 -7.56 32.02 -66.16
C ASP A 129 -8.72 31.04 -65.90
N PHE A 130 -8.50 29.74 -66.15
CA PHE A 130 -9.47 28.68 -65.81
C PHE A 130 -9.80 28.61 -64.32
N VAL A 131 -8.81 28.82 -63.44
CA VAL A 131 -9.03 28.85 -61.99
C VAL A 131 -9.99 29.98 -61.56
N LYS A 132 -10.02 31.09 -62.30
CA LYS A 132 -10.90 32.23 -62.03
C LYS A 132 -12.30 32.02 -62.58
N GLU A 133 -12.41 31.42 -63.76
CA GLU A 133 -13.62 31.48 -64.59
C GLU A 133 -14.44 30.18 -64.57
N SER A 134 -13.81 29.02 -64.36
CA SER A 134 -14.47 27.71 -64.54
C SER A 134 -15.09 27.16 -63.26
N VAL A 135 -16.30 26.61 -63.30
CA VAL A 135 -16.86 25.83 -62.17
C VAL A 135 -16.50 24.35 -62.28
N ASN A 136 -16.06 23.89 -63.46
CA ASN A 136 -15.61 22.54 -63.76
C ASN A 136 -14.13 22.57 -64.15
N PHE A 137 -13.28 23.06 -63.23
CA PHE A 137 -11.89 23.40 -63.49
C PHE A 137 -11.13 22.26 -64.16
N ARG A 138 -11.28 21.04 -63.61
CA ARG A 138 -10.59 19.87 -64.12
C ARG A 138 -10.98 19.52 -65.56
N GLU A 139 -12.28 19.49 -65.86
CA GLU A 139 -12.78 19.12 -67.18
C GLU A 139 -12.32 20.10 -68.27
N GLU A 140 -12.26 21.40 -67.94
CA GLU A 140 -11.81 22.43 -68.87
C GLU A 140 -10.30 22.40 -69.10
N VAL A 141 -9.52 22.12 -68.06
CA VAL A 141 -8.05 21.98 -68.16
C VAL A 141 -7.66 20.76 -68.98
N GLU A 142 -8.29 19.61 -68.75
CA GLU A 142 -8.00 18.36 -69.47
C GLU A 142 -8.33 18.45 -70.98
N LYS A 143 -9.23 19.35 -71.40
CA LYS A 143 -9.60 19.57 -72.81
C LYS A 143 -8.66 20.52 -73.57
N GLN A 144 -7.66 21.11 -72.91
CA GLN A 144 -6.83 22.11 -73.56
C GLN A 144 -5.76 21.49 -74.48
N PRO A 145 -5.45 22.10 -75.64
CA PRO A 145 -4.42 21.58 -76.56
C PRO A 145 -3.00 21.51 -75.97
N TRP A 146 -2.73 22.28 -74.90
CA TRP A 146 -1.44 22.28 -74.21
C TRP A 146 -1.38 21.27 -73.06
N PHE A 147 -2.51 20.65 -72.69
CA PHE A 147 -2.54 19.63 -71.66
C PHE A 147 -2.01 18.32 -72.25
N GLN A 148 -0.90 17.82 -71.70
CA GLN A 148 -0.32 16.57 -72.15
C GLN A 148 -1.14 15.39 -71.63
N ALA A 149 -1.41 14.39 -72.47
CA ALA A 149 -2.19 13.23 -72.06
C ALA A 149 -1.49 12.46 -70.91
N GLU A 150 -0.16 12.45 -70.92
CA GLU A 150 0.72 11.84 -69.92
C GLU A 150 0.52 12.42 -68.51
N TRP A 151 0.07 13.67 -68.40
CA TRP A 151 -0.23 14.31 -67.11
C TRP A 151 -1.48 13.69 -66.45
N GLY A 152 -2.47 13.26 -67.24
CA GLY A 152 -3.66 12.59 -66.71
C GLY A 152 -3.37 11.21 -66.10
N TYR A 153 -2.22 10.61 -66.43
CA TYR A 153 -1.77 9.32 -65.90
C TYR A 153 -0.76 9.47 -64.74
N ASP A 154 -0.28 10.68 -64.44
CA ASP A 154 0.59 10.92 -63.30
C ASP A 154 -0.25 11.04 -62.00
N PRO A 155 -0.02 10.19 -60.99
CA PRO A 155 -0.86 10.19 -59.78
C PRO A 155 -0.78 11.50 -58.97
N THR A 156 0.34 12.21 -59.04
CA THR A 156 0.51 13.50 -58.37
C THR A 156 -0.25 14.57 -59.12
N VAL A 157 -0.13 14.65 -60.46
CA VAL A 157 -0.88 15.63 -61.25
C VAL A 157 -2.39 15.39 -61.18
N ASP A 158 -2.84 14.13 -61.25
CA ASP A 158 -4.27 13.78 -61.06
C ASP A 158 -4.80 14.25 -59.70
N SER A 159 -3.98 14.09 -58.65
CA SER A 159 -4.31 14.51 -57.29
C SER A 159 -4.31 16.03 -57.14
N VAL A 160 -3.37 16.73 -57.79
CA VAL A 160 -3.33 18.20 -57.84
C VAL A 160 -4.59 18.75 -58.50
N LEU A 161 -4.97 18.22 -59.67
CA LEU A 161 -6.17 18.65 -60.39
C LEU A 161 -7.43 18.42 -59.55
N THR A 162 -7.55 17.27 -58.89
CA THR A 162 -8.69 16.97 -58.00
C THR A 162 -8.77 17.94 -56.82
N PHE A 163 -7.64 18.27 -56.19
CA PHE A 163 -7.60 19.20 -55.08
C PHE A 163 -7.98 20.64 -55.50
N LEU A 164 -7.48 21.08 -56.65
CA LEU A 164 -7.82 22.39 -57.21
C LEU A 164 -9.28 22.47 -57.68
N ASP A 165 -9.82 21.36 -58.20
CA ASP A 165 -11.24 21.25 -58.58
C ASP A 165 -12.13 21.42 -57.35
N ASP A 166 -11.82 20.74 -56.23
CA ASP A 166 -12.58 20.89 -54.98
C ASP A 166 -12.52 22.33 -54.42
N LEU A 167 -11.37 23.01 -54.51
CA LEU A 167 -11.27 24.44 -54.17
C LEU A 167 -12.10 25.32 -55.10
N SER A 168 -12.18 24.96 -56.39
CA SER A 168 -12.91 25.72 -57.41
C SER A 168 -14.44 25.63 -57.28
N VAL A 169 -14.94 24.51 -56.75
CA VAL A 169 -16.36 24.28 -56.49
C VAL A 169 -16.87 25.19 -55.35
N ASP A 170 -16.06 25.39 -54.31
CA ASP A 170 -16.41 26.29 -53.21
C ASP A 170 -16.15 27.76 -53.59
N GLN A 171 -17.21 28.42 -54.07
CA GLN A 171 -17.19 29.82 -54.50
C GLN A 171 -16.69 30.79 -53.44
N ASP A 172 -16.67 30.40 -52.17
CA ASP A 172 -16.20 31.26 -51.10
C ASP A 172 -14.68 31.52 -51.18
N PHE A 173 -13.89 30.51 -51.57
CA PHE A 173 -12.45 30.68 -51.80
C PHE A 173 -12.17 31.71 -52.90
N ARG A 174 -13.05 31.84 -53.90
CA ARG A 174 -12.95 32.88 -54.94
C ARG A 174 -13.36 34.25 -54.43
N LYS A 175 -14.54 34.34 -53.79
CA LYS A 175 -15.10 35.60 -53.29
C LYS A 175 -14.21 36.26 -52.26
N ASN A 176 -13.60 35.47 -51.38
CA ASN A 176 -12.76 35.93 -50.28
C ASN A 176 -11.25 35.79 -50.58
N ALA A 177 -10.86 35.55 -51.84
CA ALA A 177 -9.50 35.19 -52.20
C ALA A 177 -8.42 36.15 -51.66
N ALA A 178 -8.65 37.47 -51.75
CA ALA A 178 -7.73 38.48 -51.23
C ALA A 178 -7.57 38.37 -49.71
N ARG A 179 -8.69 38.35 -48.97
CA ARG A 179 -8.71 38.21 -47.51
C ARG A 179 -8.02 36.93 -47.04
N TYR A 180 -8.29 35.81 -47.71
CA TYR A 180 -7.71 34.51 -47.39
C TYR A 180 -6.21 34.46 -47.68
N TYR A 181 -5.77 35.07 -48.77
CA TYR A 181 -4.35 35.18 -49.09
C TYR A 181 -3.62 36.00 -48.01
N ASP A 182 -4.18 37.14 -47.58
CA ASP A 182 -3.60 37.97 -46.53
C ASP A 182 -3.54 37.24 -45.17
N ARG A 183 -4.56 36.42 -44.84
CA ARG A 183 -4.56 35.57 -43.65
C ARG A 183 -3.42 34.54 -43.68
N LEU A 184 -3.19 33.88 -44.81
CA LEU A 184 -2.07 32.95 -44.96
C LEU A 184 -0.72 33.65 -44.82
N GLU A 185 -0.57 34.83 -45.40
CA GLU A 185 0.61 35.68 -45.27
C GLU A 185 0.88 36.08 -43.81
N CYS A 186 -0.18 36.32 -43.04
CA CYS A 186 -0.14 36.62 -41.60
C CYS A 186 0.02 35.39 -40.70
N GLY A 187 0.22 34.18 -41.26
CA GLY A 187 0.46 32.98 -40.48
C GLY A 187 -0.81 32.31 -39.94
N ALA A 188 -1.94 32.38 -40.66
CA ALA A 188 -3.10 31.55 -40.34
C ALA A 188 -2.77 30.06 -40.38
N ILE A 189 -1.81 29.64 -41.22
CA ILE A 189 -1.25 28.29 -41.21
C ILE A 189 0.26 28.38 -41.08
N THR A 190 0.80 27.75 -40.02
CA THR A 190 2.23 27.74 -39.71
C THR A 190 2.74 26.32 -39.53
N PHE A 191 4.06 26.14 -39.56
CA PHE A 191 4.72 24.88 -39.22
C PHE A 191 6.09 25.14 -38.60
N HIS A 192 6.56 24.20 -37.80
CA HIS A 192 7.92 24.15 -37.28
C HIS A 192 8.89 23.70 -38.37
N HIS A 193 9.73 24.61 -38.85
CA HIS A 193 10.70 24.34 -39.89
C HIS A 193 12.04 23.89 -39.27
N ILE A 194 12.46 22.67 -39.61
CA ILE A 194 13.71 22.06 -39.15
C ILE A 194 14.59 21.77 -40.37
N VAL A 195 15.81 22.33 -40.35
CA VAL A 195 16.78 22.20 -41.43
C VAL A 195 18.06 21.58 -40.92
N GLU A 196 18.59 20.63 -41.69
CA GLU A 196 19.97 20.18 -41.62
C GLU A 196 20.75 20.68 -42.86
N GLU A 197 21.87 21.37 -42.63
CA GLU A 197 22.77 21.80 -43.70
C GLU A 197 23.84 20.74 -43.95
N GLY A 198 24.18 20.47 -45.22
CA GLY A 198 25.33 19.63 -45.53
C GLY A 198 25.47 19.24 -46.99
N ASN A 199 26.68 18.81 -47.34
CA ASN A 199 26.98 18.25 -48.66
C ASN A 199 26.13 16.98 -48.90
N SER A 200 25.75 16.74 -50.16
CA SER A 200 24.86 15.64 -50.56
C SER A 200 23.48 15.66 -49.89
N ALA A 201 22.90 16.85 -49.67
CA ALA A 201 21.58 17.05 -49.06
C ALA A 201 20.49 16.17 -49.70
N GLU A 202 20.41 16.12 -51.03
CA GLU A 202 19.44 15.25 -51.71
C GLU A 202 19.57 13.77 -51.33
N GLU A 203 20.79 13.24 -51.34
CA GLU A 203 21.07 11.83 -50.99
C GLU A 203 20.78 11.57 -49.50
N LYS A 204 21.13 12.52 -48.62
CA LYS A 204 20.79 12.47 -47.20
C LYS A 204 19.28 12.47 -46.99
N ALA A 205 18.55 13.35 -47.67
CA ALA A 205 17.10 13.41 -47.59
C ALA A 205 16.47 12.11 -48.10
N ALA A 206 16.99 11.56 -49.19
CA ALA A 206 16.54 10.28 -49.72
C ALA A 206 16.84 9.13 -48.74
N LYS A 207 18.04 9.05 -48.15
CA LYS A 207 18.40 8.04 -47.14
C LYS A 207 17.56 8.16 -45.88
N SER A 208 17.34 9.37 -45.37
CA SER A 208 16.49 9.60 -44.20
C SER A 208 15.03 9.27 -44.51
N TYR A 209 14.53 9.65 -45.69
CA TYR A 209 13.20 9.25 -46.15
C TYR A 209 13.07 7.72 -46.30
N ILE A 210 14.08 7.03 -46.84
CA ILE A 210 14.11 5.57 -46.95
C ILE A 210 14.17 4.95 -45.56
N ARG A 211 14.99 5.43 -44.64
CA ARG A 211 15.00 4.94 -43.24
C ARG A 211 13.63 5.13 -42.56
N MET A 212 12.97 6.25 -42.84
CA MET A 212 11.63 6.55 -42.32
C MET A 212 10.51 5.74 -43.01
N ASN A 213 10.63 5.40 -44.30
CA ASN A 213 9.55 4.80 -45.11
C ASN A 213 9.77 3.33 -45.55
N ALA A 214 11.00 2.79 -45.47
CA ALA A 214 11.31 1.37 -45.68
C ALA A 214 10.59 0.47 -44.66
N ARG A 215 9.99 1.07 -43.64
CA ARG A 215 9.18 0.42 -42.61
C ARG A 215 7.67 0.38 -42.91
N GLY A 216 7.22 0.89 -44.08
CA GLY A 216 6.01 0.38 -44.76
C GLY A 216 4.67 0.37 -44.01
N LYS A 217 4.41 1.26 -43.04
CA LYS A 217 3.10 1.61 -42.44
C LYS A 217 3.31 2.89 -41.61
N SER A 218 2.25 3.56 -41.15
CA SER A 218 2.41 4.51 -40.04
C SER A 218 3.09 3.74 -38.93
N LEU A 219 4.31 4.12 -38.55
CA LEU A 219 5.02 3.37 -37.50
C LEU A 219 4.18 3.44 -36.25
N GLU A 220 3.91 2.27 -35.66
CA GLU A 220 3.36 2.19 -34.31
C GLU A 220 4.33 2.95 -33.38
N PRO A 221 3.85 3.68 -32.37
CA PRO A 221 4.70 4.53 -31.52
C PRO A 221 5.96 3.84 -31.00
N PHE A 222 5.88 2.54 -30.71
CA PHE A 222 7.00 1.73 -30.25
C PHE A 222 8.11 1.49 -31.31
N GLU A 223 7.76 1.40 -32.60
CA GLU A 223 8.76 1.27 -33.68
C GLU A 223 9.57 2.57 -33.86
N ASN A 224 8.94 3.72 -33.60
CA ASN A 224 9.65 5.00 -33.56
C ASN A 224 10.60 5.05 -32.35
N LEU A 225 10.16 4.57 -31.18
CA LEU A 225 10.97 4.50 -29.97
C LEU A 225 12.23 3.63 -30.18
N LYS A 226 12.11 2.44 -30.81
CA LYS A 226 13.26 1.59 -31.12
C LYS A 226 14.33 2.34 -31.93
N ALA A 227 13.92 3.10 -32.93
CA ALA A 227 14.84 3.88 -33.76
C ALA A 227 15.54 5.01 -32.97
N MET A 228 14.83 5.62 -32.02
CA MET A 228 15.41 6.62 -31.12
C MET A 228 16.42 5.97 -30.18
N ILE A 229 16.13 4.78 -29.65
CA ILE A 229 17.03 4.00 -28.80
C ILE A 229 18.31 3.64 -29.56
N ASP A 230 18.20 3.08 -30.77
CA ASP A 230 19.37 2.77 -31.62
C ASP A 230 20.25 4.01 -31.80
N SER A 231 19.65 5.16 -32.12
CA SER A 231 20.38 6.42 -32.35
C SER A 231 21.04 6.99 -31.10
N ILE A 232 20.51 6.71 -29.91
CA ILE A 232 21.12 7.12 -28.63
C ILE A 232 22.24 6.13 -28.29
N GLU A 233 22.01 4.83 -28.47
CA GLU A 233 22.98 3.77 -28.21
C GLU A 233 24.24 3.88 -29.09
N GLU A 234 24.10 4.30 -30.36
CA GLU A 234 25.22 4.58 -31.27
C GLU A 234 26.20 5.66 -30.76
N GLN A 235 25.77 6.51 -29.81
CA GLN A 235 26.59 7.57 -29.23
C GLN A 235 27.32 7.13 -27.94
N LEU A 236 27.04 5.93 -27.44
CA LEU A 236 27.64 5.40 -26.21
C LEU A 236 28.91 4.61 -26.54
N ASP A 237 29.87 4.61 -25.61
CA ASP A 237 31.15 3.90 -25.79
C ASP A 237 30.99 2.37 -25.88
N GLU A 238 29.98 1.81 -25.22
CA GLU A 238 29.62 0.39 -25.26
C GLU A 238 28.19 0.22 -25.77
N SER A 239 28.05 -0.45 -26.92
CA SER A 239 26.75 -0.85 -27.45
C SER A 239 26.28 -2.15 -26.76
N LEU A 240 25.02 -2.17 -26.37
CA LEU A 240 24.34 -3.30 -25.71
C LEU A 240 23.40 -4.05 -26.66
N ASP A 241 23.31 -3.65 -27.94
CA ASP A 241 22.49 -4.24 -29.00
C ASP A 241 20.99 -4.36 -28.59
N ILE A 242 20.44 -3.39 -27.84
CA ILE A 242 19.12 -3.52 -27.19
C ILE A 242 18.00 -3.82 -28.17
N VAL A 243 17.91 -3.06 -29.26
CA VAL A 243 16.84 -3.23 -30.25
C VAL A 243 16.95 -4.57 -30.97
N LYS A 244 18.17 -5.02 -31.24
CA LYS A 244 18.44 -6.30 -31.88
C LYS A 244 18.09 -7.47 -30.96
N GLU A 245 18.46 -7.43 -29.68
CA GLU A 245 18.03 -8.43 -28.70
C GLU A 245 16.51 -8.42 -28.54
N TYR A 246 15.89 -7.24 -28.53
CA TYR A 246 14.44 -7.10 -28.45
C TYR A 246 13.72 -7.77 -29.62
N ASP A 247 14.12 -7.47 -30.85
CA ASP A 247 13.45 -8.01 -32.06
C ASP A 247 13.70 -9.51 -32.24
N SER A 248 14.80 -10.05 -31.70
CA SER A 248 15.16 -11.47 -31.86
C SER A 248 14.68 -12.38 -30.73
N VAL A 249 14.51 -11.86 -29.52
CA VAL A 249 14.27 -12.67 -28.32
C VAL A 249 13.05 -12.18 -27.53
N TYR A 250 12.97 -10.89 -27.25
CA TYR A 250 11.99 -10.38 -26.28
C TYR A 250 10.57 -10.30 -26.86
N MET A 251 10.44 -10.10 -28.17
CA MET A 251 9.16 -10.12 -28.87
C MET A 251 8.40 -11.45 -28.72
N ASP A 252 9.10 -12.58 -28.85
CA ASP A 252 8.48 -13.91 -28.75
C ASP A 252 7.97 -14.18 -27.33
N LEU A 253 8.73 -13.76 -26.31
CA LEU A 253 8.33 -13.92 -24.90
C LEU A 253 7.06 -13.11 -24.56
N LEU A 254 6.98 -11.87 -25.03
CA LEU A 254 5.81 -11.03 -24.82
C LEU A 254 4.60 -11.56 -25.58
N TYR A 255 4.82 -12.18 -26.76
CA TYR A 255 3.77 -12.83 -27.52
C TYR A 255 3.11 -14.00 -26.78
N ASP A 256 3.92 -14.77 -26.03
CA ASP A 256 3.47 -15.90 -25.21
C ASP A 256 2.77 -15.46 -23.91
N ASP A 257 3.17 -14.32 -23.31
CA ASP A 257 2.51 -13.73 -22.13
C ASP A 257 1.18 -13.02 -22.47
N CYS A 258 0.91 -12.72 -23.75
CA CYS A 258 -0.31 -12.04 -24.18
C CYS A 258 -1.56 -12.94 -24.15
N GLY A 259 -2.57 -12.53 -23.39
CA GLY A 259 -3.87 -13.21 -23.30
C GLY A 259 -4.83 -12.93 -24.48
N SER A 260 -4.50 -11.97 -25.35
CA SER A 260 -5.34 -11.54 -26.47
C SER A 260 -5.47 -12.59 -27.59
N VAL A 261 -6.68 -12.78 -28.14
CA VAL A 261 -6.97 -13.83 -29.14
C VAL A 261 -6.68 -13.38 -30.59
N SER A 262 -6.77 -12.08 -30.90
CA SER A 262 -6.50 -11.58 -32.25
C SER A 262 -5.08 -11.06 -32.40
N LEU A 263 -4.44 -11.36 -33.54
CA LEU A 263 -3.07 -10.94 -33.83
C LEU A 263 -2.88 -9.43 -33.69
N LYS A 264 -3.85 -8.63 -34.18
CA LYS A 264 -3.83 -7.17 -34.07
C LYS A 264 -3.79 -6.71 -32.61
N ARG A 265 -4.65 -7.26 -31.75
CA ARG A 265 -4.68 -6.91 -30.32
C ARG A 265 -3.44 -7.38 -29.58
N LYS A 266 -2.91 -8.56 -29.93
CA LYS A 266 -1.61 -9.02 -29.41
C LYS A 266 -0.50 -8.03 -29.73
N THR A 267 -0.40 -7.58 -30.99
CA THR A 267 0.61 -6.59 -31.38
C THR A 267 0.45 -5.26 -30.63
N GLU A 268 -0.78 -4.76 -30.49
CA GLU A 268 -1.08 -3.55 -29.70
C GLU A 268 -0.67 -3.74 -28.22
N GLU A 269 -0.99 -4.88 -27.62
CA GLU A 269 -0.67 -5.21 -26.23
C GLU A 269 0.85 -5.33 -25.99
N ILE A 270 1.57 -6.01 -26.89
CA ILE A 270 3.03 -6.14 -26.83
C ILE A 270 3.68 -4.75 -26.93
N ASN A 271 3.28 -3.95 -27.93
CA ASN A 271 3.83 -2.60 -28.11
C ASN A 271 3.61 -1.73 -26.88
N GLN A 272 2.43 -1.81 -26.25
CA GLN A 272 2.14 -1.05 -25.04
C GLN A 272 2.96 -1.56 -23.84
N LYS A 273 3.02 -2.87 -23.58
CA LYS A 273 3.83 -3.47 -22.51
C LYS A 273 5.31 -3.09 -22.63
N SER A 274 5.83 -3.09 -23.86
CA SER A 274 7.21 -2.70 -24.12
C SER A 274 7.41 -1.21 -23.85
N LEU A 275 6.54 -0.35 -24.38
CA LEU A 275 6.59 1.09 -24.10
C LEU A 275 6.55 1.38 -22.59
N ASP A 276 5.66 0.72 -21.85
CA ASP A 276 5.55 0.84 -20.40
C ASP A 276 6.84 0.39 -19.69
N CYS A 277 7.45 -0.72 -20.11
CA CYS A 277 8.72 -1.18 -19.56
C CYS A 277 9.85 -0.15 -19.74
N PHE A 278 10.04 0.34 -20.97
CA PHE A 278 11.07 1.34 -21.27
C PHE A 278 10.85 2.63 -20.47
N LYS A 279 9.61 3.12 -20.40
CA LYS A 279 9.23 4.33 -19.65
C LYS A 279 9.42 4.14 -18.14
N ASN A 280 8.99 3.02 -17.57
CA ASN A 280 9.08 2.75 -16.14
C ASN A 280 10.53 2.67 -15.66
N LEU A 281 11.39 2.01 -16.44
CA LEU A 281 12.83 1.94 -16.18
C LEU A 281 13.51 3.31 -16.37
N TYR A 282 13.08 4.10 -17.34
CA TYR A 282 13.59 5.46 -17.52
C TYR A 282 13.24 6.35 -16.32
N ASN A 283 11.99 6.29 -15.85
CA ASN A 283 11.52 6.98 -14.65
C ASN A 283 12.26 6.55 -13.38
N LEU A 284 12.61 5.27 -13.26
CA LEU A 284 13.46 4.79 -12.18
C LEU A 284 14.86 5.41 -12.27
N ASN A 285 15.46 5.43 -13.46
CA ASN A 285 16.80 6.01 -13.66
C ASN A 285 16.83 7.51 -13.34
N LEU A 286 15.78 8.27 -13.72
CA LEU A 286 15.62 9.67 -13.33
C LEU A 286 15.60 9.89 -11.82
N GLN A 287 14.89 9.02 -11.09
CA GLN A 287 14.81 9.10 -9.62
C GLN A 287 16.15 8.78 -8.94
N LEU A 288 16.98 7.93 -9.56
CA LEU A 288 18.32 7.58 -9.05
C LEU A 288 19.34 8.71 -9.26
N HIS A 289 19.22 9.47 -10.35
CA HIS A 289 20.20 10.48 -10.74
C HIS A 289 19.91 11.88 -10.19
N GLU A 290 18.66 12.35 -10.19
CA GLU A 290 18.45 13.81 -10.06
C GLU A 290 17.20 14.28 -9.30
N ASN A 291 16.49 13.44 -8.53
CA ASN A 291 15.25 13.87 -7.87
C ASN A 291 14.27 14.59 -8.84
N ARG A 292 14.34 14.26 -10.14
CA ARG A 292 13.54 14.87 -11.21
C ARG A 292 12.14 14.29 -11.25
N ALA A 293 11.18 15.07 -11.73
CA ALA A 293 9.80 14.62 -11.92
C ALA A 293 9.74 13.48 -12.95
N THR A 294 8.97 12.43 -12.63
CA THR A 294 8.73 11.30 -13.53
C THR A 294 7.84 11.71 -14.70
N MET A 295 7.97 11.04 -15.84
CA MET A 295 7.11 11.23 -17.00
C MET A 295 5.85 10.38 -16.88
N GLU A 296 4.68 11.01 -17.00
CA GLU A 296 3.37 10.36 -16.87
C GLU A 296 2.82 9.92 -18.22
N ALA A 297 2.85 10.81 -19.22
CA ALA A 297 2.31 10.52 -20.55
C ALA A 297 3.35 9.84 -21.43
N ASP A 298 2.91 8.83 -22.20
CA ASP A 298 3.73 8.16 -23.20
C ASP A 298 4.32 9.15 -24.22
N ALA A 299 3.55 10.18 -24.57
CA ALA A 299 4.01 11.24 -25.47
C ALA A 299 5.20 12.01 -24.90
N ASP A 300 5.23 12.29 -23.59
CA ASP A 300 6.33 13.04 -22.95
C ASP A 300 7.62 12.21 -22.97
N PHE A 301 7.51 10.93 -22.63
CA PHE A 301 8.63 9.99 -22.70
C PHE A 301 9.17 9.87 -24.13
N VAL A 302 8.29 9.63 -25.11
CA VAL A 302 8.69 9.50 -26.52
C VAL A 302 9.29 10.81 -27.05
N ASN A 303 8.73 11.97 -26.69
CA ASN A 303 9.28 13.27 -27.09
C ASN A 303 10.67 13.50 -26.48
N LYS A 304 10.91 13.07 -25.23
CA LYS A 304 12.23 13.18 -24.62
C LYS A 304 13.25 12.26 -25.30
N MET A 305 12.87 11.01 -25.57
CA MET A 305 13.73 10.08 -26.33
C MET A 305 14.03 10.62 -27.73
N TYR A 306 13.05 11.26 -28.37
CA TYR A 306 13.26 11.94 -29.64
C TYR A 306 14.27 13.07 -29.50
N GLU A 307 14.12 13.96 -28.51
CA GLU A 307 15.06 15.06 -28.26
C GLU A 307 16.51 14.55 -28.11
N TYR A 308 16.74 13.53 -27.29
CA TYR A 308 18.07 12.93 -27.11
C TYR A 308 18.60 12.26 -28.39
N SER A 309 17.73 11.62 -29.18
CA SER A 309 18.14 11.02 -30.46
C SER A 309 18.57 12.05 -31.52
N GLN A 310 18.16 13.32 -31.37
CA GLN A 310 18.45 14.38 -32.36
C GLN A 310 19.62 15.28 -31.97
N LYS A 311 20.26 15.04 -30.82
CA LYS A 311 21.41 15.83 -30.34
C LYS A 311 22.60 14.94 -30.01
N GLU A 312 23.76 15.57 -29.90
CA GLU A 312 24.96 14.95 -29.34
C GLU A 312 24.84 14.93 -27.81
N LEU A 313 25.01 13.74 -27.22
CA LEU A 313 24.95 13.56 -25.77
C LEU A 313 26.23 14.09 -25.12
N ASP A 314 26.08 14.83 -24.02
CA ASP A 314 27.21 15.16 -23.14
C ASP A 314 27.60 13.96 -22.25
N ASP A 315 28.69 14.10 -21.48
CA ASP A 315 29.24 13.00 -20.70
C ASP A 315 28.29 12.52 -19.58
N ASP A 316 27.56 13.44 -18.93
CA ASP A 316 26.57 13.12 -17.90
C ASP A 316 25.37 12.37 -18.51
N GLU A 317 24.91 12.82 -19.69
CA GLU A 317 23.85 12.17 -20.46
C GLU A 317 24.26 10.78 -20.95
N LYS A 318 25.52 10.60 -21.37
CA LYS A 318 26.06 9.28 -21.72
C LYS A 318 26.06 8.34 -20.53
N GLU A 319 26.53 8.79 -19.36
CA GLU A 319 26.52 7.97 -18.12
C GLU A 319 25.07 7.59 -17.74
N PHE A 320 24.14 8.55 -17.83
CA PHE A 320 22.72 8.30 -17.59
C PHE A 320 22.17 7.21 -18.51
N PHE A 321 22.41 7.31 -19.83
CA PHE A 321 21.89 6.34 -20.80
C PHE A 321 22.58 4.98 -20.71
N GLN A 322 23.88 4.93 -20.39
CA GLN A 322 24.59 3.68 -20.12
C GLN A 322 23.94 2.91 -18.96
N GLN A 323 23.67 3.58 -17.83
CA GLN A 323 23.00 2.93 -16.71
C GLN A 323 21.57 2.51 -17.07
N TYR A 324 20.81 3.37 -17.75
CA TYR A 324 19.44 3.09 -18.16
C TYR A 324 19.37 1.86 -19.07
N PHE A 325 20.19 1.81 -20.12
CA PHE A 325 20.21 0.72 -21.08
C PHE A 325 20.73 -0.58 -20.48
N HIS A 326 21.71 -0.52 -19.58
CA HIS A 326 22.14 -1.67 -18.80
C HIS A 326 20.99 -2.26 -17.95
N MET A 327 20.21 -1.38 -17.29
CA MET A 327 19.05 -1.79 -16.50
C MET A 327 17.95 -2.42 -17.37
N VAL A 328 17.65 -1.81 -18.53
CA VAL A 328 16.70 -2.35 -19.52
C VAL A 328 17.11 -3.75 -19.95
N ARG A 329 18.36 -3.91 -20.39
CA ARG A 329 18.87 -5.20 -20.86
C ARG A 329 18.84 -6.26 -19.77
N ALA A 330 19.24 -5.92 -18.54
CA ALA A 330 19.23 -6.85 -17.43
C ALA A 330 17.81 -7.34 -17.08
N VAL A 331 16.82 -6.45 -17.08
CA VAL A 331 15.41 -6.78 -16.85
C VAL A 331 14.88 -7.72 -17.93
N PHE A 332 15.12 -7.42 -19.21
CA PHE A 332 14.70 -8.28 -20.31
C PHE A 332 15.40 -9.66 -20.27
N CYS A 333 16.71 -9.70 -20.03
CA CYS A 333 17.46 -10.94 -19.87
C CYS A 333 16.92 -11.80 -18.72
N TYR A 334 16.55 -11.20 -17.59
CA TYR A 334 15.96 -11.96 -16.48
C TYR A 334 14.53 -12.41 -16.80
N PHE A 335 13.73 -11.54 -17.43
CA PHE A 335 12.36 -11.86 -17.85
C PHE A 335 12.32 -13.04 -18.82
N GLN A 336 13.31 -13.17 -19.70
CA GLN A 336 13.49 -14.35 -20.56
C GLN A 336 13.67 -15.64 -19.76
N LYS A 337 14.46 -15.61 -18.67
CA LYS A 337 14.73 -16.78 -17.85
C LYS A 337 13.55 -17.14 -16.95
N GLU A 338 12.88 -16.13 -16.38
CA GLU A 338 11.89 -16.28 -15.31
C GLU A 338 10.69 -15.33 -15.53
N CYS A 339 9.94 -15.55 -16.60
CA CYS A 339 8.82 -14.68 -16.98
C CYS A 339 7.73 -14.57 -15.90
N GLY A 340 7.59 -15.58 -15.03
CA GLY A 340 6.58 -15.64 -13.97
C GLY A 340 6.85 -14.76 -12.74
N TYR A 341 8.01 -14.09 -12.67
CA TYR A 341 8.41 -13.34 -11.48
C TYR A 341 7.68 -11.98 -11.39
N GLU A 342 6.75 -11.89 -10.44
CA GLU A 342 5.79 -10.78 -10.31
C GLU A 342 6.43 -9.37 -10.24
N PRO A 343 7.49 -9.12 -9.46
CA PRO A 343 8.13 -7.80 -9.45
C PRO A 343 8.60 -7.33 -10.82
N ILE A 344 9.16 -8.24 -11.64
CA ILE A 344 9.60 -7.89 -12.99
C ILE A 344 8.41 -7.76 -13.95
N LYS A 345 7.37 -8.59 -13.84
CA LYS A 345 6.13 -8.41 -14.61
C LYS A 345 5.53 -7.01 -14.42
N ARG A 346 5.57 -6.47 -13.20
CA ARG A 346 5.05 -5.12 -12.91
C ARG A 346 5.77 -4.00 -13.63
N VAL A 347 7.02 -4.19 -14.06
CA VAL A 347 7.74 -3.22 -14.89
C VAL A 347 7.05 -3.05 -16.26
N PHE A 348 6.43 -4.11 -16.78
CA PHE A 348 5.69 -4.12 -18.05
C PHE A 348 4.20 -3.74 -17.90
N ALA A 349 3.74 -3.48 -16.68
CA ALA A 349 2.34 -3.17 -16.44
C ALA A 349 2.03 -1.69 -16.76
N PRO A 350 0.84 -1.39 -17.30
CA PRO A 350 0.40 -0.03 -17.51
C PRO A 350 0.22 0.65 -16.16
N GLY A 351 1.13 1.57 -15.86
CA GLY A 351 1.10 2.37 -14.66
C GLY A 351 1.45 3.80 -15.04
N GLY A 352 0.45 4.66 -15.17
CA GLY A 352 0.69 6.05 -14.83
C GLY A 352 1.28 6.05 -13.42
N TYR A 353 2.40 6.74 -13.22
CA TYR A 353 3.11 6.87 -11.93
C TYR A 353 3.99 5.67 -11.50
N PHE A 354 5.07 5.36 -12.24
CA PHE A 354 6.17 4.53 -11.70
C PHE A 354 7.03 5.33 -10.71
N TYR A 355 6.45 5.63 -9.54
CA TYR A 355 7.19 6.16 -8.41
C TYR A 355 7.85 5.01 -7.67
N ALA A 356 9.14 5.17 -7.39
CA ALA A 356 9.90 4.16 -6.70
C ALA A 356 9.28 3.85 -5.32
N GLU A 357 8.76 4.87 -4.62
CA GLU A 357 8.15 4.75 -3.27
C GLU A 357 6.95 3.79 -3.26
N ASN A 358 6.16 3.78 -4.34
CA ASN A 358 5.00 2.90 -4.48
C ASN A 358 5.38 1.49 -4.99
N ASN A 359 6.63 1.30 -5.42
CA ASN A 359 7.11 0.12 -6.12
C ASN A 359 8.38 -0.47 -5.49
N LYS A 360 8.57 -0.33 -4.17
CA LYS A 360 9.82 -0.71 -3.46
C LYS A 360 10.34 -2.10 -3.79
N SER A 361 9.47 -3.11 -3.86
CA SER A 361 9.88 -4.49 -4.21
C SER A 361 10.31 -4.63 -5.67
N VAL A 362 9.66 -3.90 -6.60
CA VAL A 362 10.06 -3.86 -8.02
C VAL A 362 11.41 -3.18 -8.17
N VAL A 363 11.57 -2.02 -7.53
CA VAL A 363 12.82 -1.25 -7.52
C VAL A 363 13.97 -2.09 -6.99
N ALA A 364 13.76 -2.75 -5.85
CA ALA A 364 14.76 -3.61 -5.25
C ALA A 364 15.20 -4.74 -6.18
N ALA A 365 14.24 -5.42 -6.82
CA ALA A 365 14.51 -6.49 -7.76
C ALA A 365 15.27 -5.98 -8.99
N VAL A 366 14.82 -4.88 -9.61
CA VAL A 366 15.45 -4.29 -10.79
C VAL A 366 16.90 -3.89 -10.51
N LEU A 367 17.16 -3.22 -9.39
CA LEU A 367 18.51 -2.78 -9.01
C LEU A 367 19.44 -3.98 -8.74
N TYR A 368 18.95 -5.01 -8.07
CA TYR A 368 19.72 -6.23 -7.82
C TYR A 368 20.01 -6.98 -9.12
N ILE A 369 19.02 -7.15 -9.99
CA ILE A 369 19.16 -7.81 -11.29
C ILE A 369 20.15 -7.05 -12.18
N ALA A 370 20.03 -5.72 -12.25
CA ALA A 370 20.93 -4.87 -13.02
C ALA A 370 22.37 -4.98 -12.51
N LYS A 371 22.60 -4.94 -11.20
CA LYS A 371 23.96 -5.03 -10.63
C LYS A 371 24.56 -6.42 -10.71
N LYS A 372 23.76 -7.47 -10.55
CA LYS A 372 24.22 -8.87 -10.63
C LYS A 372 24.55 -9.28 -12.07
N GLY A 373 23.88 -8.68 -13.05
CA GLY A 373 24.14 -8.91 -14.47
C GLY A 373 23.76 -10.32 -14.94
N PHE A 374 24.41 -10.79 -16.00
CA PHE A 374 23.97 -11.97 -16.77
C PHE A 374 24.10 -13.32 -16.04
N SER A 375 24.89 -13.40 -14.96
CA SER A 375 25.04 -14.63 -14.15
C SER A 375 23.86 -14.90 -13.21
N ILE A 376 22.92 -13.94 -13.11
CA ILE A 376 21.77 -14.08 -12.22
C ILE A 376 20.91 -15.30 -12.57
N THR A 377 20.43 -15.98 -11.52
CA THR A 377 19.54 -17.13 -11.59
C THR A 377 18.30 -16.88 -10.73
N LYS A 378 17.27 -17.69 -10.92
CA LYS A 378 16.06 -17.67 -10.07
C LYS A 378 16.40 -17.76 -8.58
N GLU A 379 17.37 -18.59 -8.22
CA GLU A 379 17.75 -18.81 -6.82
C GLU A 379 18.37 -17.55 -6.19
N HIS A 380 19.21 -16.81 -6.94
CA HIS A 380 19.76 -15.53 -6.47
C HIS A 380 18.65 -14.56 -6.07
N VAL A 381 17.64 -14.41 -6.93
CA VAL A 381 16.51 -13.50 -6.69
C VAL A 381 15.64 -13.98 -5.53
N GLN A 382 15.37 -15.29 -5.43
CA GLN A 382 14.62 -15.85 -4.31
C GLN A 382 15.30 -15.62 -2.95
N LYS A 383 16.63 -15.81 -2.89
CA LYS A 383 17.42 -15.50 -1.68
C LYS A 383 17.36 -14.01 -1.35
N TYR A 384 17.50 -13.14 -2.35
CA TYR A 384 17.44 -11.68 -2.18
C TYR A 384 16.07 -11.21 -1.67
N ASP A 385 14.98 -11.71 -2.24
CA ASP A 385 13.61 -11.42 -1.79
C ASP A 385 13.33 -11.90 -0.36
N TYR A 386 13.78 -13.12 -0.03
CA TYR A 386 13.68 -13.67 1.31
C TYR A 386 14.31 -12.72 2.34
N VAL A 387 15.53 -12.26 2.07
CA VAL A 387 16.26 -11.34 2.93
C VAL A 387 15.53 -9.99 3.02
N LEU A 388 15.18 -9.37 1.89
CA LEU A 388 14.52 -8.06 1.88
C LEU A 388 13.19 -8.05 2.61
N ARG A 389 12.41 -9.13 2.50
CA ARG A 389 11.16 -9.28 3.25
C ARG A 389 11.43 -9.33 4.75
N ASN A 390 12.46 -10.05 5.18
CA ASN A 390 12.87 -10.09 6.60
C ASN A 390 13.45 -8.77 7.11
N LEU A 391 14.14 -8.02 6.24
CA LEU A 391 14.59 -6.65 6.53
C LEU A 391 13.45 -5.62 6.56
N GLY A 392 12.20 -6.03 6.27
CA GLY A 392 11.04 -5.15 6.33
C GLY A 392 11.05 -4.04 5.28
N HIS A 393 11.64 -4.27 4.10
CA HIS A 393 11.88 -3.23 3.09
C HIS A 393 10.62 -2.46 2.64
N GLY A 394 9.43 -3.07 2.74
CA GLY A 394 8.18 -2.38 2.44
C GLY A 394 7.89 -1.19 3.37
N ASN A 395 8.39 -1.25 4.61
CA ASN A 395 8.19 -0.22 5.64
C ASN A 395 9.34 0.78 5.72
N TRP A 396 10.36 0.66 4.87
CA TRP A 396 11.49 1.59 4.86
C TRP A 396 11.02 2.98 4.48
N THR A 397 11.37 4.00 5.26
CA THR A 397 11.00 5.40 5.02
C THR A 397 12.23 6.25 4.71
N GLY A 398 12.06 7.56 4.47
CA GLY A 398 13.18 8.47 4.24
C GLY A 398 13.93 8.18 2.95
N ASN A 399 15.27 8.16 3.00
CA ASN A 399 16.12 7.93 1.82
C ASN A 399 16.24 6.43 1.47
N TYR A 400 15.11 5.74 1.37
CA TYR A 400 15.08 4.29 1.15
C TYR A 400 15.66 3.90 -0.24
N LEU A 401 15.53 4.77 -1.26
CA LEU A 401 16.00 4.49 -2.61
C LEU A 401 17.53 4.35 -2.66
N GLU A 402 18.24 5.23 -1.96
CA GLU A 402 19.70 5.14 -1.82
C GLU A 402 20.10 3.89 -1.03
N CYS A 403 19.34 3.58 0.01
CA CYS A 403 19.55 2.44 0.87
C CYS A 403 19.41 1.11 0.11
N ILE A 404 18.37 0.99 -0.71
CA ILE A 404 18.15 -0.20 -1.54
C ILE A 404 19.15 -0.30 -2.69
N ARG A 405 19.57 0.83 -3.28
CA ARG A 405 20.65 0.87 -4.28
C ARG A 405 21.95 0.33 -3.70
N HIS A 406 22.39 0.88 -2.58
CA HIS A 406 23.62 0.43 -1.92
C HIS A 406 23.54 -1.04 -1.48
N PHE A 407 22.39 -1.49 -0.97
CA PHE A 407 22.21 -2.88 -0.58
C PHE A 407 22.27 -3.82 -1.79
N ALA A 408 21.61 -3.48 -2.90
CA ALA A 408 21.68 -4.23 -4.14
C ALA A 408 23.11 -4.33 -4.68
N GLU A 409 23.86 -3.22 -4.66
CA GLU A 409 25.26 -3.17 -5.11
C GLU A 409 26.18 -4.08 -4.28
N THR A 410 26.12 -3.94 -2.97
CA THR A 410 26.99 -4.70 -2.05
C THR A 410 26.66 -6.19 -2.05
N SER A 411 25.39 -6.55 -2.13
CA SER A 411 24.96 -7.95 -2.19
C SER A 411 25.19 -8.59 -3.57
N ALA A 412 25.10 -7.84 -4.66
CA ALA A 412 25.37 -8.35 -6.00
C ALA A 412 26.85 -8.64 -6.27
N ALA A 413 27.76 -7.96 -5.54
CA ALA A 413 29.20 -8.18 -5.61
C ALA A 413 29.65 -9.55 -5.05
N CYS A 414 28.81 -10.18 -4.21
CA CYS A 414 29.02 -11.55 -3.72
C CYS A 414 28.30 -12.56 -4.63
N GLU A 415 28.61 -13.85 -4.55
CA GLU A 415 27.92 -14.95 -5.24
C GLU A 415 26.41 -14.86 -5.02
N ASP A 416 25.95 -14.68 -3.79
CA ASP A 416 24.56 -14.35 -3.48
C ASP A 416 24.45 -13.51 -2.20
N VAL A 417 23.22 -13.13 -1.85
CA VAL A 417 22.97 -12.31 -0.66
C VAL A 417 23.33 -13.04 0.65
N PHE A 418 23.30 -14.38 0.69
CA PHE A 418 23.71 -15.13 1.87
C PHE A 418 25.23 -15.07 2.03
N GLU A 419 26.00 -15.14 0.95
CA GLU A 419 27.44 -14.91 0.99
C GLU A 419 27.76 -13.49 1.48
N TYR A 420 27.03 -12.48 1.02
CA TYR A 420 27.14 -11.11 1.55
C TYR A 420 26.99 -11.07 3.08
N PHE A 421 25.95 -11.71 3.63
CA PHE A 421 25.79 -11.78 5.07
C PHE A 421 26.92 -12.58 5.73
N ASN A 422 27.31 -13.74 5.21
CA ASN A 422 28.42 -14.53 5.77
C ASN A 422 29.73 -13.73 5.89
N ASN A 423 30.00 -12.83 4.94
CA ASN A 423 31.20 -11.99 4.90
C ASN A 423 31.11 -10.73 5.77
N LEU A 424 29.92 -10.40 6.28
CA LEU A 424 29.67 -9.21 7.09
C LEU A 424 30.25 -9.37 8.52
N ASP A 425 30.98 -8.39 9.06
CA ASP A 425 31.30 -8.37 10.50
C ASP A 425 30.13 -7.72 11.27
N PHE A 426 29.85 -8.20 12.49
CA PHE A 426 28.90 -7.54 13.39
C PHE A 426 29.26 -6.08 13.67
N LYS A 427 30.56 -5.71 13.65
CA LYS A 427 31.00 -4.31 13.75
C LYS A 427 30.59 -3.46 12.55
N ASP A 428 30.46 -4.05 11.37
CA ASP A 428 30.02 -3.34 10.17
C ASP A 428 28.48 -3.18 10.16
N ILE A 429 27.73 -4.02 10.88
CA ILE A 429 26.29 -3.84 11.11
C ILE A 429 26.02 -2.53 11.87
N GLU A 430 26.86 -2.13 12.82
CA GLU A 430 26.70 -0.85 13.52
C GLU A 430 26.88 0.34 12.56
N LYS A 431 27.86 0.26 11.65
CA LYS A 431 28.07 1.28 10.62
C LYS A 431 26.90 1.33 9.63
N ILE A 432 26.35 0.17 9.26
CA ILE A 432 25.15 0.08 8.43
C ILE A 432 23.96 0.69 9.18
N ARG A 433 23.73 0.36 10.44
CA ARG A 433 22.68 0.99 11.25
C ARG A 433 22.79 2.52 11.23
N ASP A 434 23.99 3.06 11.42
CA ASP A 434 24.20 4.50 11.47
C ASP A 434 23.99 5.14 10.08
N LYS A 435 24.47 4.49 9.01
CA LYS A 435 24.27 4.92 7.62
C LYS A 435 22.80 4.89 7.20
N TYR A 436 22.04 3.92 7.68
CA TYR A 436 20.62 3.71 7.39
C TYR A 436 19.72 4.28 8.51
N SER A 437 20.25 5.22 9.31
CA SER A 437 19.48 5.85 10.39
C SER A 437 18.27 6.61 9.84
N GLY A 438 17.12 6.41 10.46
CA GLY A 438 15.84 7.01 10.02
C GLY A 438 15.10 6.25 8.92
N ILE A 439 15.66 5.16 8.38
CA ILE A 439 14.93 4.28 7.44
C ILE A 439 13.90 3.42 8.19
N LEU A 440 14.39 2.70 9.20
CA LEU A 440 13.64 1.85 10.09
C LEU A 440 14.41 1.73 11.41
N THR A 441 13.75 1.91 12.54
CA THR A 441 14.41 2.04 13.86
C THR A 441 15.14 0.77 14.32
N ASP A 442 14.77 -0.37 13.73
CA ASP A 442 15.22 -1.71 14.12
C ASP A 442 16.14 -2.39 13.12
N LEU A 443 16.55 -1.68 12.06
CA LEU A 443 17.18 -2.31 10.91
C LEU A 443 18.45 -3.06 11.30
N GLY A 444 19.23 -2.56 12.26
CA GLY A 444 20.42 -3.24 12.78
C GLY A 444 20.13 -4.62 13.38
N VAL A 445 19.01 -4.76 14.10
CA VAL A 445 18.56 -6.04 14.70
C VAL A 445 18.21 -7.03 13.59
N ARG A 446 17.49 -6.58 12.55
CA ARG A 446 17.15 -7.42 11.38
C ARG A 446 18.39 -7.86 10.61
N PHE A 447 19.38 -6.98 10.43
CA PHE A 447 20.66 -7.35 9.82
C PHE A 447 21.41 -8.39 10.66
N LYS A 448 21.43 -8.25 11.99
CA LYS A 448 22.02 -9.22 12.92
C LYS A 448 21.33 -10.58 12.81
N GLU A 449 20.00 -10.60 12.76
CA GLU A 449 19.23 -11.83 12.56
C GLU A 449 19.58 -12.51 11.23
N GLN A 450 19.60 -11.76 10.12
CA GLN A 450 19.95 -12.32 8.81
C GLN A 450 21.40 -12.84 8.75
N LYS A 451 22.33 -12.15 9.41
CA LYS A 451 23.72 -12.61 9.58
C LYS A 451 23.77 -13.98 10.26
N ILE A 452 23.13 -14.11 11.42
CA ILE A 452 23.07 -15.35 12.20
C ILE A 452 22.48 -16.48 11.36
N LYS A 453 21.36 -16.23 10.65
CA LYS A 453 20.73 -17.23 9.78
C LYS A 453 21.66 -17.68 8.65
N ALA A 454 22.37 -16.74 8.01
CA ALA A 454 23.32 -17.07 6.96
C ALA A 454 24.48 -17.95 7.49
N ASP A 455 25.01 -17.63 8.66
CA ASP A 455 26.08 -18.39 9.30
C ASP A 455 25.65 -19.82 9.65
N ILE A 456 24.44 -19.99 10.18
CA ILE A 456 23.88 -21.32 10.48
C ILE A 456 23.69 -22.11 9.20
N VAL A 457 23.10 -21.51 8.17
CA VAL A 457 22.91 -22.14 6.85
C VAL A 457 24.23 -22.65 6.29
N LYS A 458 25.30 -21.85 6.40
CA LYS A 458 26.64 -22.22 5.94
C LYS A 458 27.30 -23.29 6.80
N THR A 459 27.26 -23.14 8.13
CA THR A 459 27.97 -24.02 9.08
C THR A 459 27.34 -25.41 9.13
N GLU A 460 26.02 -25.47 9.11
CA GLU A 460 25.24 -26.71 9.22
C GLU A 460 24.87 -27.30 7.84
N ASN A 461 25.36 -26.68 6.75
CA ASN A 461 25.11 -27.09 5.37
C ASN A 461 23.61 -27.27 5.05
N LEU A 462 22.80 -26.28 5.46
CA LEU A 462 21.35 -26.30 5.28
C LEU A 462 20.94 -25.67 3.97
N SER A 463 19.72 -25.97 3.51
CA SER A 463 19.09 -25.16 2.48
C SER A 463 18.77 -23.77 3.04
N TRP A 464 18.95 -22.72 2.24
CA TRP A 464 18.51 -21.37 2.60
C TRP A 464 17.00 -21.30 2.93
N LYS A 465 16.22 -22.23 2.37
CA LYS A 465 14.78 -22.36 2.63
C LYS A 465 14.44 -22.86 4.03
N TYR A 466 15.42 -23.37 4.79
CA TYR A 466 15.21 -23.91 6.13
C TYR A 466 14.51 -22.90 7.04
N PHE A 467 15.02 -21.67 7.10
CA PHE A 467 14.43 -20.61 7.90
C PHE A 467 13.17 -20.02 7.27
N ASP A 468 13.06 -19.97 5.93
CA ASP A 468 11.85 -19.53 5.25
C ASP A 468 10.64 -20.42 5.60
N GLN A 469 10.80 -21.73 5.54
CA GLN A 469 9.77 -22.71 5.91
C GLN A 469 9.38 -22.63 7.39
N LEU A 470 10.36 -22.36 8.26
CA LEU A 470 10.12 -22.18 9.69
C LEU A 470 9.35 -20.88 9.98
N GLU A 471 9.71 -19.79 9.32
CA GLU A 471 9.02 -18.51 9.41
C GLU A 471 7.58 -18.61 8.88
N GLU A 472 7.31 -19.37 7.82
CA GLU A 472 5.94 -19.60 7.32
C GLU A 472 5.03 -20.28 8.33
N GLN A 473 5.60 -21.07 9.25
CA GLN A 473 4.85 -21.72 10.33
C GLN A 473 4.66 -20.79 11.54
N SER A 474 5.43 -19.70 11.65
CA SER A 474 5.31 -18.74 12.76
C SER A 474 4.15 -17.78 12.55
N ARG A 475 3.34 -17.55 13.59
CA ARG A 475 2.17 -16.64 13.57
C ARG A 475 2.49 -15.23 13.06
N ARG A 476 3.67 -14.71 13.38
CA ARG A 476 4.16 -13.38 12.93
C ARG A 476 5.33 -13.46 11.95
N ARG A 477 5.64 -14.64 11.43
CA ARG A 477 6.85 -14.90 10.61
C ARG A 477 8.16 -14.44 11.23
N LYS A 478 8.22 -14.34 12.56
CA LYS A 478 9.40 -13.97 13.34
C LYS A 478 9.88 -15.19 14.12
N ILE A 479 11.19 -15.41 14.11
CA ILE A 479 11.84 -16.54 14.81
C ILE A 479 13.09 -16.12 15.59
N GLN A 480 13.38 -14.83 15.66
CA GLN A 480 14.54 -14.26 16.36
C GLN A 480 14.69 -14.74 17.81
N TYR A 481 13.58 -14.95 18.52
CA TYR A 481 13.61 -15.52 19.86
C TYR A 481 14.26 -16.91 19.90
N LEU A 482 14.03 -17.78 18.92
CA LEU A 482 14.65 -19.11 18.88
C LEU A 482 16.17 -19.01 18.74
N LEU A 483 16.64 -18.03 17.96
CA LEU A 483 18.06 -17.75 17.79
C LEU A 483 18.68 -17.19 19.08
N TYR A 484 17.93 -16.39 19.84
CA TYR A 484 18.34 -15.95 21.18
C TYR A 484 18.41 -17.12 22.17
N LEU A 485 17.33 -17.88 22.32
CA LEU A 485 17.24 -18.99 23.28
C LEU A 485 18.34 -20.02 23.06
N SER A 486 18.63 -20.34 21.80
CA SER A 486 19.68 -21.29 21.41
C SER A 486 21.10 -20.75 21.52
N GLY A 487 21.28 -19.49 21.93
CA GLY A 487 22.57 -18.84 22.18
C GLY A 487 23.22 -18.20 20.96
N TYR A 488 22.61 -18.29 19.77
CA TYR A 488 23.18 -17.71 18.55
C TYR A 488 23.25 -16.18 18.60
N TRP A 489 22.31 -15.53 19.29
CA TRP A 489 22.30 -14.07 19.42
C TRP A 489 23.50 -13.51 20.19
N GLU A 490 24.04 -14.31 21.11
CA GLU A 490 25.19 -13.98 21.97
C GLU A 490 26.51 -14.55 21.45
N GLY A 491 26.47 -15.31 20.35
CA GLY A 491 27.64 -15.95 19.74
C GLY A 491 28.01 -17.32 20.33
N SER A 492 27.24 -17.86 21.28
CA SER A 492 27.45 -19.19 21.88
C SER A 492 26.42 -20.22 21.41
N GLY A 493 25.98 -20.09 20.16
CA GLY A 493 24.86 -20.86 19.60
C GLY A 493 25.10 -22.37 19.52
N SER A 494 24.03 -23.15 19.71
CA SER A 494 24.00 -24.59 19.45
C SER A 494 22.89 -24.94 18.48
N PHE A 495 23.26 -25.55 17.34
CA PHE A 495 22.27 -26.00 16.35
C PHE A 495 21.36 -27.10 16.91
N GLN A 496 21.90 -28.01 17.72
CA GLN A 496 21.10 -29.04 18.39
C GLN A 496 20.03 -28.41 19.29
N LYS A 497 20.41 -27.42 20.13
CA LYS A 497 19.45 -26.71 20.98
C LYS A 497 18.40 -25.98 20.14
N LEU A 498 18.80 -25.35 19.04
CA LEU A 498 17.88 -24.70 18.12
C LEU A 498 16.84 -25.69 17.55
N GLN A 499 17.28 -26.88 17.14
CA GLN A 499 16.37 -27.93 16.65
C GLN A 499 15.41 -28.41 17.74
N GLU A 500 15.91 -28.65 18.96
CA GLU A 500 15.08 -29.01 20.11
C GLU A 500 14.01 -27.94 20.34
N TYR A 501 14.39 -26.67 20.40
CA TYR A 501 13.45 -25.56 20.62
C TYR A 501 12.47 -25.35 19.47
N ILE A 502 12.86 -25.63 18.23
CA ILE A 502 11.94 -25.59 17.08
C ILE A 502 10.79 -26.59 17.25
N GLU A 503 11.07 -27.80 17.73
CA GLU A 503 10.03 -28.81 17.93
C GLU A 503 9.05 -28.40 19.04
N ILE A 504 9.55 -27.81 20.13
CA ILE A 504 8.71 -27.23 21.20
C ILE A 504 7.83 -26.09 20.63
N ALA A 505 8.43 -25.18 19.85
CA ALA A 505 7.70 -24.07 19.24
C ALA A 505 6.61 -24.55 18.28
N LYS A 506 6.86 -25.61 17.49
CA LYS A 506 5.86 -26.24 16.62
C LYS A 506 4.67 -26.81 17.40
N GLU A 507 4.95 -27.46 18.52
CA GLU A 507 3.91 -28.09 19.35
C GLU A 507 2.95 -27.07 19.95
N TYR A 508 3.44 -25.94 20.49
CA TYR A 508 2.61 -25.04 21.29
C TYR A 508 2.25 -23.71 20.63
N PHE A 509 3.06 -23.22 19.69
CA PHE A 509 3.02 -21.81 19.31
C PHE A 509 2.88 -21.58 17.80
N MET A 510 3.64 -22.29 16.98
CA MET A 510 3.67 -22.09 15.53
C MET A 510 2.44 -22.71 14.84
N ILE A 511 2.19 -24.02 15.04
CA ILE A 511 1.15 -24.75 14.28
C ILE A 511 -0.16 -24.92 15.08
N SER A 512 -0.09 -24.94 16.42
CA SER A 512 -1.23 -25.27 17.27
C SER A 512 -1.91 -24.05 17.90
N ASN A 513 -3.20 -24.20 18.23
CA ASN A 513 -3.96 -23.27 19.06
C ASN A 513 -3.87 -23.63 20.55
N ASN A 514 -2.86 -24.39 20.98
CA ASN A 514 -2.77 -24.92 22.35
C ASN A 514 -2.21 -23.89 23.36
N ASP A 515 -2.69 -22.66 23.22
CA ASP A 515 -2.25 -21.46 23.95
C ASP A 515 -2.39 -21.61 25.47
N SER A 516 -3.40 -22.37 25.93
CA SER A 516 -3.61 -22.63 27.36
C SER A 516 -2.45 -23.38 28.01
N THR A 517 -1.98 -24.44 27.35
CA THR A 517 -0.94 -25.32 27.88
C THR A 517 0.40 -24.57 27.95
N TRP A 518 0.65 -23.72 26.96
CA TRP A 518 1.85 -22.90 26.95
C TRP A 518 1.85 -21.85 28.06
N ARG A 519 0.71 -21.21 28.32
CA ARG A 519 0.55 -20.25 29.41
C ARG A 519 0.78 -20.89 30.78
N GLU A 520 0.32 -22.14 30.97
CA GLU A 520 0.63 -22.93 32.17
C GLU A 520 2.14 -23.19 32.29
N CYS A 521 2.79 -23.61 31.20
CA CYS A 521 4.24 -23.84 31.18
C CYS A 521 5.03 -22.56 31.52
N TYR A 522 4.66 -21.43 30.92
CA TYR A 522 5.27 -20.13 31.18
C TYR A 522 5.08 -19.71 32.65
N ALA A 523 3.86 -19.83 33.18
CA ALA A 523 3.57 -19.47 34.56
C ALA A 523 4.35 -20.33 35.55
N VAL A 524 4.45 -21.63 35.30
CA VAL A 524 5.28 -22.56 36.09
C VAL A 524 6.75 -22.18 36.00
N ALA A 525 7.28 -21.95 34.80
CA ALA A 525 8.67 -21.51 34.60
C ALA A 525 8.98 -20.19 35.32
N SER A 526 8.03 -19.25 35.37
CA SER A 526 8.22 -17.99 36.12
C SER A 526 8.43 -18.19 37.63
N GLY A 527 7.96 -19.34 38.14
CA GLY A 527 8.11 -19.78 39.51
C GLY A 527 9.27 -20.75 39.74
N PHE A 528 10.11 -21.04 38.75
CA PHE A 528 11.33 -21.85 38.96
C PHE A 528 12.39 -21.05 39.73
N GLY A 529 13.12 -21.74 40.62
CA GLY A 529 14.26 -21.20 41.35
C GLY A 529 15.60 -21.83 40.93
N ASP A 530 16.69 -21.35 41.52
CA ASP A 530 18.09 -21.64 41.15
C ASP A 530 18.52 -23.13 41.17
N ARG A 531 17.68 -24.05 41.67
CA ARG A 531 17.97 -25.49 41.73
C ARG A 531 17.17 -26.34 40.73
N ASN A 532 16.63 -25.73 39.67
CA ASN A 532 15.67 -26.39 38.77
C ASN A 532 14.47 -27.01 39.51
N CYS A 533 13.98 -26.31 40.53
CA CYS A 533 12.78 -26.72 41.24
C CYS A 533 11.84 -25.53 41.39
N LEU A 534 10.55 -25.83 41.48
CA LEU A 534 9.53 -24.83 41.73
C LEU A 534 9.79 -24.15 43.10
N MET A 535 9.76 -22.82 43.13
CA MET A 535 9.98 -22.02 44.33
C MET A 535 8.86 -22.28 45.36
N PRO A 536 9.12 -22.10 46.67
CA PRO A 536 8.07 -22.20 47.69
C PRO A 536 6.85 -21.32 47.37
N ALA A 537 5.65 -21.78 47.73
CA ALA A 537 4.37 -21.11 47.43
C ALA A 537 4.35 -19.60 47.71
N GLU A 538 4.96 -19.18 48.82
CA GLU A 538 5.05 -17.77 49.21
C GLU A 538 5.90 -16.92 48.27
N ASN A 539 6.95 -17.50 47.69
CA ASN A 539 7.81 -16.80 46.74
C ASN A 539 7.12 -16.67 45.38
N ILE A 540 6.35 -17.67 44.98
CA ILE A 540 5.52 -17.60 43.76
C ILE A 540 4.44 -16.53 43.93
N ASN A 541 3.77 -16.50 45.07
CA ASN A 541 2.75 -15.48 45.37
C ASN A 541 3.36 -14.06 45.42
N ARG A 542 4.59 -13.90 45.94
CA ARG A 542 5.33 -12.62 45.90
C ARG A 542 5.65 -12.12 44.48
N LYS A 543 5.63 -13.00 43.47
CA LYS A 543 5.79 -12.64 42.05
C LYS A 543 4.48 -12.26 41.35
N CYS A 544 3.34 -12.29 42.04
CA CYS A 544 2.10 -11.72 41.52
C CYS A 544 2.32 -10.27 41.04
N GLY A 545 1.89 -9.98 39.80
CA GLY A 545 2.00 -8.66 39.18
C GLY A 545 3.37 -8.34 38.57
N LYS A 546 4.31 -9.30 38.56
CA LYS A 546 5.65 -9.10 37.98
C LYS A 546 5.90 -9.90 36.71
N SER A 547 5.74 -11.22 36.74
CA SER A 547 6.40 -12.08 35.74
C SER A 547 5.62 -13.30 35.24
N HIS A 548 4.40 -13.56 35.73
CA HIS A 548 3.62 -14.77 35.37
C HIS A 548 2.63 -14.55 34.21
N VAL A 549 2.34 -13.29 33.86
CA VAL A 549 1.41 -12.95 32.78
C VAL A 549 2.14 -13.10 31.45
N TRP A 550 1.72 -14.07 30.64
CA TRP A 550 2.27 -14.28 29.31
C TRP A 550 1.65 -13.31 28.29
N ASN A 551 2.50 -12.73 27.45
CA ASN A 551 2.10 -11.92 26.30
C ASN A 551 2.89 -12.40 25.06
N GLU A 552 2.20 -12.55 23.93
CA GLU A 552 2.83 -12.91 22.65
C GLU A 552 3.94 -11.92 22.23
N GLU A 553 3.85 -10.65 22.63
CA GLU A 553 4.90 -9.66 22.37
C GLU A 553 6.26 -10.04 22.99
N TYR A 554 6.29 -10.90 24.01
CA TYR A 554 7.56 -11.35 24.59
C TYR A 554 8.39 -12.20 23.62
N TYR A 555 7.74 -12.94 22.72
CA TYR A 555 8.44 -13.67 21.64
C TYR A 555 8.83 -12.77 20.47
N PHE A 556 8.12 -11.67 20.30
CA PHE A 556 8.21 -10.79 19.15
C PHE A 556 8.63 -9.39 19.56
N TRP A 557 9.59 -9.31 20.50
CA TRP A 557 9.96 -8.07 21.14
C TRP A 557 10.28 -6.97 20.13
N ASP A 558 9.94 -5.75 20.53
CA ASP A 558 10.14 -4.58 19.69
C ASP A 558 11.63 -4.35 19.44
N ASP A 559 11.80 -3.84 18.25
CA ASP A 559 12.93 -4.07 17.38
C ASP A 559 13.90 -2.84 17.56
N GLU A 560 13.47 -1.85 18.39
CA GLU A 560 14.19 -0.63 18.81
C GLU A 560 15.33 -0.89 19.81
N GLY A 561 16.38 -1.53 19.29
CA GLY A 561 17.72 -1.54 19.86
C GLY A 561 18.10 -2.89 20.47
N ASP A 562 19.20 -3.45 19.96
CA ASP A 562 19.95 -4.57 20.56
C ASP A 562 20.28 -4.33 22.06
N GLY A 563 20.19 -3.07 22.53
CA GLY A 563 20.40 -2.63 23.92
C GLY A 563 19.14 -2.36 24.76
N LYS A 564 17.91 -2.42 24.22
CA LYS A 564 16.67 -2.45 25.02
C LYS A 564 16.24 -3.89 25.25
N LEU A 565 17.14 -4.64 25.90
CA LEU A 565 16.84 -5.83 26.71
C LEU A 565 15.93 -5.51 27.92
N SER A 566 14.95 -4.62 27.77
CA SER A 566 14.00 -4.26 28.84
C SER A 566 13.05 -5.41 29.21
N THR A 567 13.17 -6.57 28.58
CA THR A 567 12.41 -7.81 28.84
C THR A 567 13.31 -9.05 28.97
N LEU A 568 14.52 -8.92 29.53
CA LEU A 568 15.38 -10.08 29.87
C LEU A 568 14.60 -11.13 30.69
N GLU A 569 13.85 -10.69 31.70
CA GLU A 569 13.17 -11.61 32.62
C GLU A 569 12.12 -12.49 31.90
N PRO A 570 11.17 -11.97 31.10
CA PRO A 570 10.28 -12.82 30.30
C PRO A 570 10.99 -13.79 29.35
N LEU A 571 12.08 -13.36 28.69
CA LEU A 571 12.83 -14.22 27.78
C LEU A 571 13.60 -15.32 28.51
N GLU A 572 14.16 -15.03 29.68
CA GLU A 572 14.79 -16.04 30.54
C GLU A 572 13.75 -17.03 31.10
N ILE A 573 12.52 -16.59 31.39
CA ILE A 573 11.42 -17.48 31.78
C ILE A 573 11.04 -18.40 30.61
N ILE A 574 10.92 -17.85 29.40
CA ILE A 574 10.70 -18.65 28.19
C ILE A 574 11.84 -19.66 28.02
N LYS A 575 13.10 -19.23 28.15
CA LYS A 575 14.27 -20.13 28.08
C LYS A 575 14.18 -21.25 29.09
N THR A 576 13.85 -20.93 30.34
CA THR A 576 13.62 -21.89 31.42
C THR A 576 12.51 -22.88 31.05
N ALA A 577 11.43 -22.40 30.44
CA ALA A 577 10.32 -23.24 29.99
C ALA A 577 10.75 -24.25 28.91
N TYR A 578 11.57 -23.81 27.94
CA TYR A 578 12.09 -24.68 26.90
C TYR A 578 13.11 -25.69 27.44
N GLU A 579 14.05 -25.23 28.28
CA GLU A 579 15.10 -26.10 28.84
C GLU A 579 14.55 -27.17 29.80
N ASN A 580 13.41 -26.91 30.45
CA ASN A 580 12.82 -27.80 31.46
C ASN A 580 11.44 -28.34 31.06
N GLN A 581 11.08 -28.35 29.76
CA GLN A 581 9.72 -28.71 29.32
C GLN A 581 9.19 -30.00 29.95
N LEU A 582 9.98 -31.08 29.88
CA LEU A 582 9.59 -32.39 30.45
C LEU A 582 9.38 -32.33 31.97
N GLU A 583 10.19 -31.55 32.68
CA GLU A 583 10.05 -31.36 34.12
C GLU A 583 8.82 -30.52 34.45
N ILE A 584 8.57 -29.45 33.68
CA ILE A 584 7.41 -28.57 33.83
C ILE A 584 6.11 -29.33 33.58
N GLU A 585 6.03 -30.17 32.55
CA GLU A 585 4.85 -31.02 32.35
C GLU A 585 4.61 -31.97 33.52
N ASN A 586 5.66 -32.55 34.09
CA ASN A 586 5.56 -33.39 35.27
C ASN A 586 5.11 -32.59 36.50
N ILE A 587 5.60 -31.36 36.66
CA ILE A 587 5.15 -30.44 37.70
C ILE A 587 3.69 -30.10 37.49
N ILE A 588 3.26 -29.71 36.29
CA ILE A 588 1.85 -29.41 35.98
C ILE A 588 0.94 -30.60 36.33
N LYS A 589 1.35 -31.83 36.00
CA LYS A 589 0.61 -33.07 36.33
C LYS A 589 0.52 -33.34 37.84
N THR A 590 1.56 -33.01 38.61
CA THR A 590 1.66 -33.34 40.05
C THR A 590 1.30 -32.18 40.99
N LEU A 591 1.34 -30.94 40.52
CA LEU A 591 1.09 -29.71 41.29
C LEU A 591 -0.30 -29.69 41.96
N PRO A 592 -1.40 -30.15 41.32
CA PRO A 592 -2.71 -30.23 41.96
C PRO A 592 -2.74 -31.12 43.22
N GLU A 593 -1.88 -32.14 43.28
CA GLU A 593 -1.81 -33.13 44.36
C GLU A 593 -0.80 -32.75 45.44
N ASN A 594 0.05 -31.75 45.19
CA ASN A 594 1.10 -31.34 46.12
C ASN A 594 0.53 -30.44 47.25
N PRO A 595 0.56 -30.88 48.53
CA PRO A 595 0.03 -30.10 49.65
C PRO A 595 0.90 -28.87 50.01
N ASP A 596 2.20 -28.87 49.66
CA ASP A 596 3.11 -27.74 49.93
C ASP A 596 2.67 -26.46 49.21
N TYR A 597 1.86 -26.61 48.16
CA TYR A 597 1.36 -25.53 47.31
C TYR A 597 -0.12 -25.19 47.54
N ASP A 598 -0.71 -25.64 48.65
CA ASP A 598 -2.11 -25.36 49.01
C ASP A 598 -2.48 -23.86 49.07
N ARG A 599 -1.49 -22.99 49.29
CA ARG A 599 -1.66 -21.52 49.30
C ARG A 599 -1.21 -20.83 48.01
N CYS A 600 -0.77 -21.57 47.00
CA CYS A 600 -0.19 -21.01 45.79
C CYS A 600 -1.24 -20.80 44.71
N TRP A 601 -1.34 -19.59 44.14
CA TRP A 601 -2.30 -19.33 43.05
C TRP A 601 -2.12 -20.25 41.83
N LEU A 602 -0.86 -20.60 41.53
CA LEU A 602 -0.49 -21.39 40.35
C LEU A 602 -1.06 -22.81 40.43
N LYS A 603 -1.11 -23.42 41.61
CA LYS A 603 -1.74 -24.72 41.83
C LYS A 603 -3.19 -24.72 41.37
N TYR A 604 -3.91 -23.66 41.69
CA TYR A 604 -5.32 -23.51 41.34
C TYR A 604 -5.52 -23.16 39.87
N ALA A 605 -4.65 -22.34 39.29
CA ALA A 605 -4.64 -22.07 37.85
C ALA A 605 -4.53 -23.36 37.05
N VAL A 606 -3.59 -24.24 37.43
CA VAL A 606 -3.34 -25.55 36.79
C VAL A 606 -4.47 -26.55 37.10
N LYS A 607 -4.82 -26.77 38.37
CA LYS A 607 -5.83 -27.77 38.78
C LYS A 607 -7.18 -27.57 38.10
N TYR A 608 -7.57 -26.31 37.88
CA TYR A 608 -8.89 -25.96 37.33
C TYR A 608 -8.83 -25.37 35.91
N HIS A 609 -7.65 -25.40 35.26
CA HIS A 609 -7.40 -24.81 33.94
C HIS A 609 -7.97 -23.38 33.78
N LYS A 610 -7.71 -22.53 34.78
CA LYS A 610 -8.25 -21.15 34.84
C LYS A 610 -7.32 -20.17 34.14
N LYS A 611 -7.61 -19.94 32.86
CA LYS A 611 -6.89 -18.98 32.01
C LYS A 611 -6.85 -17.57 32.61
N GLU A 612 -7.88 -17.16 33.32
CA GLU A 612 -7.95 -15.83 33.92
C GLU A 612 -6.83 -15.57 34.95
N LEU A 613 -6.30 -16.62 35.59
CA LEU A 613 -5.17 -16.52 36.52
C LEU A 613 -3.81 -16.49 35.81
N LEU A 614 -3.76 -16.86 34.53
CA LEU A 614 -2.55 -16.87 33.71
C LEU A 614 -2.43 -15.60 32.84
N ASP A 615 -3.58 -14.96 32.55
CA ASP A 615 -3.69 -13.90 31.53
C ASP A 615 -3.88 -12.51 32.12
N LYS A 616 -4.16 -12.40 33.43
CA LYS A 616 -4.48 -11.15 34.10
C LYS A 616 -3.48 -10.86 35.20
N GLU A 617 -3.26 -9.58 35.49
CA GLU A 617 -2.40 -9.18 36.59
C GLU A 617 -2.95 -9.64 37.93
N LEU A 618 -2.17 -10.45 38.63
CA LEU A 618 -2.45 -10.85 40.00
C LEU A 618 -1.79 -9.90 41.02
N THR A 619 -2.41 -9.73 42.17
CA THR A 619 -1.82 -9.08 43.35
C THR A 619 -1.98 -10.00 44.55
N TRP A 620 -0.96 -10.08 45.41
CA TRP A 620 -0.99 -10.91 46.60
C TRP A 620 -0.84 -10.06 47.86
N ASP A 621 -1.70 -10.30 48.84
CA ASP A 621 -1.63 -9.71 50.17
C ASP A 621 -1.01 -10.72 51.15
N GLU A 622 0.19 -10.41 51.63
CA GLU A 622 0.97 -11.27 52.54
C GLU A 622 0.33 -11.45 53.92
N HIS A 623 -0.54 -10.53 54.37
CA HIS A 623 -1.19 -10.61 55.67
C HIS A 623 -2.43 -11.48 55.66
N THR A 624 -3.13 -11.52 54.53
CA THR A 624 -4.38 -12.27 54.36
C THR A 624 -4.23 -13.55 53.52
N ASP A 625 -3.08 -13.71 52.85
CA ASP A 625 -2.76 -14.77 51.88
C ASP A 625 -3.76 -14.81 50.71
N ILE A 626 -4.28 -13.64 50.31
CA ILE A 626 -5.30 -13.48 49.26
C ILE A 626 -4.63 -13.07 47.96
N VAL A 627 -5.04 -13.69 46.84
CA VAL A 627 -4.55 -13.38 45.48
C VAL A 627 -5.65 -12.77 44.61
N THR A 628 -5.66 -11.45 44.46
CA THR A 628 -6.65 -10.69 43.69
C THR A 628 -6.27 -10.57 42.21
N VAL A 629 -7.25 -10.61 41.28
CA VAL A 629 -7.07 -10.32 39.85
C VAL A 629 -7.44 -8.87 39.53
N THR A 630 -6.57 -8.12 38.84
CA THR A 630 -6.86 -6.73 38.45
C THR A 630 -7.08 -6.63 36.93
N GLU A 631 -8.09 -5.88 36.49
CA GLU A 631 -8.42 -5.71 35.06
C GLU A 631 -8.54 -4.22 34.68
N TYR A 632 -7.85 -3.82 33.61
CA TYR A 632 -7.87 -2.45 33.10
C TYR A 632 -8.82 -2.35 31.90
N SER A 633 -9.81 -1.46 31.93
CA SER A 633 -10.62 -1.19 30.73
C SER A 633 -9.89 -0.20 29.82
N GLY A 634 -9.66 -0.57 28.56
CA GLY A 634 -8.86 0.19 27.58
C GLY A 634 -9.39 1.56 27.11
N TYR A 635 -10.39 2.17 27.77
CA TYR A 635 -10.87 3.51 27.44
C TYR A 635 -10.48 4.52 28.52
N SER A 636 -9.36 5.22 28.27
CA SER A 636 -8.71 6.23 29.11
C SER A 636 -7.97 5.67 30.34
N TYR A 637 -6.79 6.21 30.58
CA TYR A 637 -5.86 5.94 31.71
C TYR A 637 -6.44 6.20 33.12
N SER A 638 -7.76 6.18 33.32
CA SER A 638 -8.42 6.70 34.54
C SER A 638 -9.45 5.79 35.22
N ARG A 639 -9.77 4.59 34.70
CA ARG A 639 -10.67 3.64 35.41
C ARG A 639 -10.01 2.27 35.58
N LYS A 640 -9.59 1.97 36.82
CA LYS A 640 -9.12 0.64 37.25
C LYS A 640 -10.33 -0.16 37.74
N TYR A 641 -10.56 -1.37 37.19
CA TYR A 641 -11.52 -2.32 37.75
C TYR A 641 -10.74 -3.37 38.56
N ARG A 642 -11.04 -3.51 39.85
CA ARG A 642 -10.41 -4.51 40.72
C ARG A 642 -11.42 -5.65 40.94
N TYR A 643 -11.05 -6.87 40.57
CA TYR A 643 -11.86 -8.06 40.80
C TYR A 643 -11.15 -8.95 41.83
N ASP A 644 -11.60 -8.93 43.09
CA ASP A 644 -11.01 -9.82 44.10
C ASP A 644 -11.37 -11.28 43.78
N VAL A 645 -10.38 -12.03 43.29
CA VAL A 645 -10.48 -13.48 43.13
C VAL A 645 -9.99 -14.10 44.43
N TYR A 646 -10.83 -14.90 45.08
CA TYR A 646 -10.45 -15.55 46.32
C TYR A 646 -9.79 -16.89 45.99
N VAL A 647 -8.48 -16.89 45.79
CA VAL A 647 -7.70 -18.15 45.83
C VAL A 647 -7.41 -18.45 47.30
N MET A 648 -8.43 -18.80 48.07
CA MET A 648 -8.26 -19.12 49.49
C MET A 648 -8.56 -20.60 49.75
N LYS A 649 -7.61 -21.27 50.39
CA LYS A 649 -7.94 -22.23 51.45
C LYS A 649 -8.27 -21.38 52.68
N VAL A 650 -9.50 -20.90 52.82
CA VAL A 650 -9.94 -20.32 54.10
C VAL A 650 -10.02 -21.47 55.09
N VAL A 651 -8.91 -21.79 55.75
CA VAL A 651 -8.98 -22.39 57.09
C VAL A 651 -8.78 -21.23 58.04
N ASN A 652 -9.84 -20.44 58.25
CA ASN A 652 -9.90 -19.63 59.45
C ASN A 652 -10.06 -20.63 60.63
N PRO A 653 -9.10 -20.75 61.55
CA PRO A 653 -9.18 -21.73 62.64
C PRO A 653 -10.40 -21.52 63.56
N LYS A 654 -11.04 -20.34 63.51
CA LYS A 654 -12.25 -20.00 64.29
C LYS A 654 -13.56 -20.37 63.58
N LEU A 655 -13.55 -20.56 62.26
CA LEU A 655 -14.72 -21.01 61.48
C LEU A 655 -14.42 -22.43 60.99
N LYS A 656 -14.94 -23.45 61.69
CA LYS A 656 -14.74 -24.88 61.36
C LYS A 656 -15.45 -25.34 60.07
N TYR A 657 -15.42 -24.56 58.99
CA TYR A 657 -15.93 -24.95 57.68
C TYR A 657 -14.89 -24.59 56.62
N GLY A 658 -14.22 -25.60 56.07
CA GLY A 658 -13.39 -25.44 54.88
C GLY A 658 -14.30 -25.26 53.67
N LEU A 659 -14.04 -24.22 52.88
CA LEU A 659 -14.52 -24.18 51.50
C LEU A 659 -13.74 -25.23 50.72
N ASP A 660 -14.28 -26.44 50.62
CA ASP A 660 -13.74 -27.46 49.72
C ASP A 660 -13.82 -26.94 48.29
N GLU A 661 -12.65 -26.66 47.73
CA GLU A 661 -12.33 -26.83 46.30
C GLU A 661 -13.20 -26.09 45.26
N THR A 662 -13.77 -24.93 45.58
CA THR A 662 -14.56 -24.15 44.60
C THR A 662 -13.99 -22.75 44.36
N LEU A 663 -13.20 -22.65 43.28
CA LEU A 663 -12.74 -21.39 42.71
C LEU A 663 -13.95 -20.69 42.05
N THR A 664 -14.55 -19.72 42.74
CA THR A 664 -15.74 -19.01 42.24
C THR A 664 -15.30 -17.68 41.61
N VAL A 665 -15.21 -17.64 40.28
CA VAL A 665 -14.96 -16.41 39.51
C VAL A 665 -16.29 -15.65 39.37
N PHE A 666 -16.39 -14.43 39.90
CA PHE A 666 -17.57 -13.56 39.73
C PHE A 666 -17.23 -12.31 38.93
N ALA A 667 -18.02 -12.03 37.89
CA ALA A 667 -18.12 -10.73 37.25
C ALA A 667 -19.60 -10.37 37.08
N SER A 668 -20.05 -9.27 37.67
CA SER A 668 -21.41 -8.73 37.46
C SER A 668 -21.37 -7.22 37.18
N SER A 669 -20.96 -6.88 35.95
CA SER A 669 -21.12 -5.59 35.25
C SER A 669 -20.57 -4.29 35.90
N GLN A 670 -20.09 -3.41 35.00
CA GLN A 670 -19.46 -2.12 35.23
C GLN A 670 -20.26 -1.11 36.08
N TYR A 671 -21.58 -1.27 36.20
CA TYR A 671 -22.48 -0.26 36.78
C TYR A 671 -22.63 -0.38 38.31
N ASP A 672 -22.50 -1.58 38.87
CA ASP A 672 -22.72 -1.82 40.31
C ASP A 672 -21.49 -1.49 41.18
N PHE A 673 -20.29 -1.46 40.59
CA PHE A 673 -19.05 -1.09 41.27
C PHE A 673 -18.86 0.44 41.36
N GLU A 674 -19.26 1.19 40.32
CA GLU A 674 -19.10 2.66 40.25
C GLU A 674 -19.96 3.42 41.28
N ALA A 675 -21.01 2.80 41.81
CA ALA A 675 -21.83 3.38 42.88
C ALA A 675 -21.18 3.34 44.28
N ASN A 676 -20.16 2.49 44.50
CA ASN A 676 -19.65 2.18 45.84
C ASN A 676 -18.20 2.66 46.13
N THR A 677 -17.49 3.27 45.17
CA THR A 677 -16.06 3.63 45.35
C THR A 677 -15.72 5.06 44.88
N ARG A 678 -16.12 6.08 45.64
CA ARG A 678 -15.52 7.42 45.55
C ARG A 678 -15.45 8.06 46.93
N TYR A 679 -14.34 7.92 47.66
CA TYR A 679 -13.74 8.93 48.55
C TYR A 679 -12.40 8.39 49.10
N ALA A 680 -11.34 9.19 49.02
CA ALA A 680 -10.05 8.95 49.68
C ALA A 680 -9.70 10.17 50.53
N TYR A 681 -9.30 9.96 51.79
CA TYR A 681 -8.83 11.02 52.67
C TYR A 681 -7.29 10.99 52.79
N SER A 682 -6.72 12.13 53.15
CA SER A 682 -5.27 12.42 53.15
C SER A 682 -4.45 11.71 54.25
N ASP A 683 -5.03 10.77 54.98
CA ASP A 683 -4.37 10.05 56.09
C ASP A 683 -4.16 8.54 55.84
N GLY A 684 -4.50 8.04 54.64
CA GLY A 684 -4.20 6.66 54.24
C GLY A 684 -5.23 5.61 54.68
N THR A 685 -6.42 6.01 55.11
CA THR A 685 -7.49 5.08 55.51
C THR A 685 -8.51 4.82 54.37
N TYR A 686 -8.84 3.55 54.10
CA TYR A 686 -9.87 3.15 53.12
C TYR A 686 -11.14 2.64 53.81
N VAL A 687 -12.32 3.09 53.37
CA VAL A 687 -13.62 2.62 53.87
C VAL A 687 -14.40 1.98 52.72
N PHE A 688 -14.87 0.74 52.93
CA PHE A 688 -15.81 0.06 52.03
C PHE A 688 -17.25 0.26 52.55
N THR A 689 -18.10 0.91 51.76
CA THR A 689 -19.54 1.00 52.01
C THR A 689 -20.29 0.10 51.05
N ALA A 690 -20.96 -0.94 51.55
CA ALA A 690 -21.93 -1.73 50.79
C ALA A 690 -23.32 -1.08 50.94
N GLY A 691 -23.82 -0.45 49.87
CA GLY A 691 -25.19 0.05 49.77
C GLY A 691 -26.14 -0.98 49.13
N ASP A 692 -27.35 -1.09 49.68
CA ASP A 692 -28.41 -2.05 49.33
C ASP A 692 -28.82 -2.12 47.84
N ARG A 693 -28.67 -3.32 47.23
CA ARG A 693 -29.66 -4.04 46.38
C ARG A 693 -29.11 -5.42 45.92
N LYS A 694 -29.90 -6.49 46.15
CA LYS A 694 -29.64 -7.92 45.84
C LYS A 694 -29.88 -8.21 44.32
N LEU A 695 -29.15 -9.09 43.60
CA LEU A 695 -29.33 -10.57 43.58
C LEU A 695 -28.27 -11.37 42.73
N VAL A 696 -27.74 -12.46 43.33
CA VAL A 696 -27.53 -13.88 42.86
C VAL A 696 -26.54 -14.26 41.74
N ILE A 697 -25.64 -15.26 42.00
CA ILE A 697 -25.61 -16.60 41.35
C ILE A 697 -25.24 -17.76 42.33
N ARG A 698 -25.92 -18.89 42.07
CA ARG A 698 -26.00 -20.23 42.68
C ARG A 698 -24.72 -20.90 43.22
N LEU A 699 -24.82 -21.42 44.44
CA LEU A 699 -24.12 -22.61 44.92
C LEU A 699 -25.00 -23.86 44.72
N ARG A 700 -24.45 -24.93 44.15
CA ARG A 700 -25.05 -26.28 44.21
C ARG A 700 -24.24 -27.08 45.23
N VAL A 701 -24.61 -26.98 46.50
CA VAL A 701 -24.09 -27.88 47.55
C VAL A 701 -25.29 -28.38 48.34
N PRO A 702 -25.56 -29.70 48.39
CA PRO A 702 -26.51 -30.24 49.34
C PRO A 702 -25.82 -30.29 50.72
N VAL A 703 -26.47 -29.81 51.78
CA VAL A 703 -26.62 -30.48 53.10
C VAL A 703 -27.03 -29.50 54.20
N ALA A 704 -27.75 -30.08 55.14
CA ALA A 704 -28.61 -29.56 56.19
C ALA A 704 -27.98 -28.60 57.22
N ILE A 705 -28.85 -27.72 57.71
CA ILE A 705 -28.63 -26.78 58.80
C ILE A 705 -28.85 -27.51 60.14
N THR A 706 -27.83 -27.60 61.00
CA THR A 706 -28.02 -27.82 62.45
C THR A 706 -26.85 -27.28 63.31
N ASN A 707 -27.24 -26.47 64.33
CA ASN A 707 -26.62 -26.16 65.64
C ASN A 707 -25.49 -25.11 65.85
N ILE A 708 -25.94 -23.86 66.10
CA ILE A 708 -25.88 -23.01 67.34
C ILE A 708 -24.59 -22.92 68.19
N ASN A 709 -24.21 -21.67 68.53
CA ASN A 709 -23.82 -21.27 69.90
C ASN A 709 -24.31 -19.83 70.17
N GLU A 710 -25.38 -19.66 70.95
CA GLU A 710 -25.37 -19.42 72.41
C GLU A 710 -24.99 -18.00 72.81
N ASN A 711 -26.02 -17.13 72.70
CA ASN A 711 -26.31 -15.91 73.45
C ASN A 711 -26.65 -14.78 72.47
N TYR A 712 -27.94 -14.60 72.22
CA TYR A 712 -28.67 -13.34 72.25
C TYR A 712 -30.05 -13.52 71.59
N ASN A 713 -31.00 -12.77 72.11
CA ASN A 713 -32.44 -12.99 72.02
C ASN A 713 -33.00 -13.16 70.60
N LYS A 714 -34.00 -14.05 70.56
CA LYS A 714 -34.94 -14.25 69.47
C LYS A 714 -35.92 -13.08 69.38
N ASP A 715 -36.54 -13.05 68.21
CA ASP A 715 -37.89 -12.56 67.93
C ASP A 715 -38.00 -11.19 67.24
N GLU A 716 -38.55 -11.28 66.02
CA GLU A 716 -39.09 -10.23 65.14
C GLU A 716 -38.10 -9.59 64.14
N CYS A 717 -38.42 -9.74 62.84
CA CYS A 717 -37.77 -8.99 61.76
C CYS A 717 -38.80 -8.00 61.20
N LEU A 718 -38.49 -6.70 61.29
CA LEU A 718 -39.40 -5.63 60.88
C LEU A 718 -39.23 -5.38 59.38
N HIS A 719 -40.29 -5.55 58.59
CA HIS A 719 -40.29 -5.17 57.18
C HIS A 719 -41.25 -4.01 56.93
N VAL A 720 -40.73 -2.87 56.47
CA VAL A 720 -41.53 -1.70 56.12
C VAL A 720 -41.66 -1.65 54.60
N SER A 721 -42.82 -2.03 54.09
CA SER A 721 -43.15 -1.90 52.67
C SER A 721 -43.89 -0.59 52.42
N GLN A 722 -43.33 0.30 51.59
CA GLN A 722 -43.95 1.57 51.19
C GLN A 722 -45.25 1.44 50.38
N LYS A 723 -45.69 0.21 50.05
CA LYS A 723 -46.92 0.01 49.26
C LYS A 723 -48.23 0.19 50.04
N ASN A 724 -48.22 0.18 51.38
CA ASN A 724 -49.45 0.30 52.19
C ASN A 724 -49.29 1.36 53.30
N GLN A 725 -49.61 2.61 52.96
CA GLN A 725 -49.79 3.78 53.84
C GLN A 725 -49.79 3.47 55.36
N GLY A 726 -48.61 3.46 56.00
CA GLY A 726 -48.48 3.44 57.47
C GLY A 726 -48.82 2.14 58.21
N LYS A 727 -48.98 0.98 57.53
CA LYS A 727 -49.09 -0.32 58.22
C LYS A 727 -47.72 -0.99 58.33
N TYR A 728 -47.36 -1.39 59.53
CA TYR A 728 -46.13 -2.14 59.80
C TYR A 728 -46.47 -3.63 59.81
N THR A 729 -45.76 -4.41 59.00
CA THR A 729 -45.90 -5.86 58.98
C THR A 729 -44.67 -6.48 59.64
N VAL A 730 -44.88 -7.16 60.76
CA VAL A 730 -43.84 -7.87 61.50
C VAL A 730 -44.01 -9.35 61.24
N TYR A 731 -42.93 -10.01 60.82
CA TYR A 731 -42.94 -11.45 60.62
C TYR A 731 -42.35 -12.13 61.86
N ARG A 732 -43.17 -12.96 62.51
CA ARG A 732 -42.75 -13.72 63.68
C ARG A 732 -42.39 -15.14 63.25
N ALA A 733 -41.17 -15.56 63.59
CA ALA A 733 -40.72 -16.92 63.36
C ALA A 733 -41.31 -17.82 64.44
N THR A 734 -42.30 -18.64 64.10
CA THR A 734 -42.98 -19.48 65.08
C THR A 734 -42.28 -20.82 65.29
N THR A 735 -41.51 -21.30 64.30
CA THR A 735 -40.63 -22.49 64.36
C THR A 735 -39.64 -22.50 63.18
N PRO A 736 -38.61 -23.38 63.16
CA PRO A 736 -37.64 -23.41 62.08
C PRO A 736 -38.37 -23.60 60.74
N TYR A 737 -38.24 -22.59 59.85
CA TYR A 737 -38.77 -22.55 58.48
C TYR A 737 -40.27 -22.25 58.28
N LYS A 738 -40.97 -21.68 59.28
CA LYS A 738 -42.29 -21.02 59.07
C LYS A 738 -42.34 -19.63 59.69
N PHE A 739 -42.90 -18.68 58.94
CA PHE A 739 -43.12 -17.30 59.38
C PHE A 739 -44.62 -16.99 59.35
N GLU A 740 -45.15 -16.40 60.42
CA GLU A 740 -46.50 -15.85 60.45
C GLU A 740 -46.46 -14.32 60.36
N GLU A 741 -47.40 -13.75 59.60
CA GLU A 741 -47.53 -12.32 59.37
C GLU A 741 -48.38 -11.68 60.47
N VAL A 742 -47.80 -10.73 61.21
CA VAL A 742 -48.49 -9.96 62.24
C VAL A 742 -48.47 -8.48 61.84
N CYS A 743 -49.64 -7.90 61.56
CA CYS A 743 -49.77 -6.50 61.13
C CYS A 743 -50.12 -5.58 62.29
N TYR A 744 -49.40 -4.47 62.42
CA TYR A 744 -49.71 -3.37 63.34
C TYR A 744 -50.16 -2.13 62.58
N LEU A 745 -51.22 -1.49 63.07
CA LEU A 745 -51.75 -0.21 62.62
C LEU A 745 -51.36 0.85 63.65
N ILE A 746 -50.58 1.85 63.24
CA ILE A 746 -50.26 2.99 64.10
C ILE A 746 -50.86 4.24 63.47
N GLU A 747 -51.88 4.79 64.11
CA GLU A 747 -52.62 5.96 63.64
C GLU A 747 -51.95 7.25 64.12
N ASN A 748 -51.49 8.07 63.17
CA ASN A 748 -51.01 9.48 63.25
C ASN A 748 -49.49 9.74 63.35
N GLU A 749 -48.99 10.51 62.37
CA GLU A 749 -47.57 10.58 61.94
C GLU A 749 -46.71 11.75 62.44
N LEU A 750 -47.21 12.72 63.23
CA LEU A 750 -46.48 14.00 63.36
C LEU A 750 -45.91 14.39 64.74
N ASP A 751 -46.07 13.60 65.81
CA ASP A 751 -45.64 14.04 67.15
C ASP A 751 -44.93 12.95 68.01
N ARG A 752 -44.16 12.07 67.36
CA ARG A 752 -43.40 10.98 68.05
C ARG A 752 -41.92 10.83 67.68
N ARG A 753 -41.35 11.66 66.81
CA ARG A 753 -39.88 11.63 66.55
C ARG A 753 -39.06 12.08 67.77
N ASP A 754 -39.50 13.14 68.45
CA ASP A 754 -38.74 13.72 69.57
C ASP A 754 -38.83 12.89 70.85
N LYS A 755 -39.88 12.07 71.02
CA LYS A 755 -39.99 11.14 72.16
C LYS A 755 -39.20 9.84 71.96
N ILE A 756 -39.07 9.37 70.72
CA ILE A 756 -38.23 8.21 70.38
C ILE A 756 -36.76 8.60 70.50
N TRP A 757 -36.38 9.76 69.95
CA TRP A 757 -35.01 10.29 70.04
C TRP A 757 -34.50 10.42 71.48
N ASN A 758 -35.32 10.97 72.39
CA ASN A 758 -34.89 11.18 73.77
C ASN A 758 -34.86 9.89 74.61
N TYR A 759 -35.63 8.86 74.26
CA TYR A 759 -35.58 7.54 74.90
C TYR A 759 -34.38 6.72 74.40
N GLU A 760 -34.13 6.74 73.08
CA GLU A 760 -32.98 6.07 72.46
C GLU A 760 -31.65 6.67 72.90
N GLN A 761 -31.58 7.99 73.13
CA GLN A 761 -30.34 8.63 73.56
C GLN A 761 -29.96 8.33 75.01
N GLN A 762 -30.93 8.04 75.86
CA GLN A 762 -30.70 7.69 77.26
C GLN A 762 -30.24 6.22 77.39
N GLU A 763 -30.75 5.30 76.58
CA GLU A 763 -30.18 3.94 76.47
C GLU A 763 -28.78 3.95 75.82
N LEU A 764 -28.56 4.80 74.83
CA LEU A 764 -27.23 4.99 74.21
C LEU A 764 -26.18 5.52 75.20
N ASP A 765 -26.57 6.37 76.15
CA ASP A 765 -25.65 6.90 77.17
C ASP A 765 -25.29 5.85 78.23
N ASP A 766 -26.21 4.96 78.60
CA ASP A 766 -25.92 3.82 79.47
C ASP A 766 -25.08 2.73 78.76
N MET A 767 -25.15 2.66 77.43
CA MET A 767 -24.35 1.75 76.60
C MET A 767 -22.95 2.28 76.23
N LYS A 768 -22.63 3.55 76.51
CA LYS A 768 -21.31 4.20 76.23
C LYS A 768 -20.12 3.63 77.03
N GLY A 769 -20.34 2.69 77.94
CA GLY A 769 -19.27 2.05 78.73
C GLY A 769 -18.58 0.85 78.06
N GLN A 770 -18.96 0.45 76.84
CA GLN A 770 -18.38 -0.72 76.16
C GLN A 770 -17.98 -0.42 74.70
N ASP A 771 -16.78 -0.85 74.31
CA ASP A 771 -16.09 -0.48 73.07
C ASP A 771 -16.81 -0.92 71.78
N PHE A 772 -17.40 0.01 71.03
CA PHE A 772 -17.78 -0.17 69.62
C PHE A 772 -17.67 1.13 68.77
N LEU A 773 -17.54 0.92 67.46
CA LEU A 773 -17.27 1.87 66.36
C LEU A 773 -18.45 2.82 66.06
N LYS A 774 -18.19 4.12 65.85
CA LYS A 774 -19.19 5.17 65.52
C LYS A 774 -19.30 5.44 64.01
N ILE A 775 -20.50 5.75 63.50
CA ILE A 775 -20.74 6.25 62.12
C ILE A 775 -21.66 7.50 62.17
N TYR A 776 -21.35 8.53 61.36
CA TYR A 776 -22.12 9.78 61.21
C TYR A 776 -22.76 9.90 59.81
N GLU A 777 -23.88 10.61 59.69
CA GLU A 777 -24.63 10.83 58.43
C GLU A 777 -24.56 12.30 57.97
N GLY A 778 -24.19 12.54 56.70
CA GLY A 778 -23.99 13.88 56.13
C GLY A 778 -25.16 14.37 55.26
N LYS A 779 -25.60 15.62 55.47
CA LYS A 779 -26.63 16.34 54.69
C LYS A 779 -26.04 17.04 53.46
N ASN A 780 -26.71 16.99 52.30
CA ASN A 780 -27.19 18.16 51.53
C ASN A 780 -27.68 17.81 50.09
N GLN A 781 -28.83 18.39 49.70
CA GLN A 781 -29.45 18.40 48.37
C GLN A 781 -29.17 19.73 47.63
N ILE A 782 -29.10 19.75 46.29
CA ILE A 782 -29.55 20.85 45.41
C ILE A 782 -30.08 20.28 44.06
N TRP A 783 -31.22 20.81 43.57
CA TRP A 783 -31.93 20.50 42.31
C TRP A 783 -31.71 21.56 41.22
N ILE A 784 -31.65 21.19 39.91
CA ILE A 784 -32.06 22.02 38.73
C ILE A 784 -32.66 21.13 37.61
N ARG A 785 -33.49 21.73 36.73
CA ARG A 785 -34.67 21.24 35.97
C ARG A 785 -34.44 21.03 34.44
N GLU A 786 -35.37 20.25 33.85
CA GLU A 786 -35.93 20.26 32.47
C GLU A 786 -35.36 19.38 31.32
N GLY A 787 -36.22 18.48 30.81
CA GLY A 787 -36.37 18.22 29.37
C GLY A 787 -36.39 16.76 28.86
N ARG A 788 -37.57 16.28 28.45
CA ARG A 788 -37.92 15.07 27.63
C ARG A 788 -38.24 13.76 28.37
N LYS A 789 -39.54 13.42 28.39
CA LYS A 789 -40.10 12.11 28.78
C LYS A 789 -40.11 11.16 27.57
N PHE A 790 -39.63 9.92 27.75
CA PHE A 790 -40.08 8.77 26.97
C PHE A 790 -40.90 7.85 27.87
N VAL A 791 -42.05 7.38 27.39
CA VAL A 791 -42.96 6.47 28.12
C VAL A 791 -42.92 5.11 27.42
N TRP A 792 -42.48 4.07 28.15
CA TRP A 792 -42.62 2.67 27.73
C TRP A 792 -43.87 2.08 28.37
N LYS A 793 -44.67 1.34 27.60
CA LYS A 793 -45.96 0.78 28.06
C LYS A 793 -45.81 -0.71 28.31
N LYS A 794 -45.50 -1.04 29.57
CA LYS A 794 -45.42 -2.40 30.09
C LYS A 794 -46.75 -3.13 29.91
N THR A 795 -46.74 -4.26 29.20
CA THR A 795 -47.90 -5.15 29.08
C THR A 795 -47.57 -6.50 29.69
N VAL A 796 -48.50 -7.06 30.48
CA VAL A 796 -48.32 -8.33 31.20
C VAL A 796 -49.13 -9.41 30.51
N ARG A 797 -48.50 -10.53 30.17
CA ARG A 797 -49.19 -11.70 29.63
C ARG A 797 -49.01 -12.89 30.57
N GLU A 798 -50.10 -13.58 30.89
CA GLU A 798 -50.04 -14.83 31.65
C GLU A 798 -49.80 -16.00 30.69
N VAL A 799 -48.80 -16.82 31.01
CA VAL A 799 -48.44 -18.04 30.27
C VAL A 799 -48.60 -19.22 31.22
N HIS A 800 -49.40 -20.19 30.81
CA HIS A 800 -49.76 -21.35 31.60
C HIS A 800 -48.92 -22.55 31.19
N PHE A 801 -48.40 -23.28 32.17
CA PHE A 801 -47.65 -24.52 31.97
C PHE A 801 -48.43 -25.72 32.51
N GLU A 802 -48.25 -26.89 31.89
CA GLU A 802 -48.85 -28.13 32.37
C GLU A 802 -48.31 -28.50 33.76
N GLY A 803 -49.24 -28.74 34.70
CA GLY A 803 -48.97 -28.75 36.14
C GLY A 803 -49.63 -27.60 36.91
N GLY A 804 -50.34 -26.70 36.21
CA GLY A 804 -51.23 -25.70 36.82
C GLY A 804 -50.53 -24.44 37.33
N MET A 805 -49.24 -24.27 37.05
CA MET A 805 -48.53 -23.02 37.35
C MET A 805 -48.70 -22.00 36.22
N VAL A 806 -48.96 -20.76 36.62
CA VAL A 806 -49.14 -19.61 35.72
C VAL A 806 -48.02 -18.61 36.01
N ALA A 807 -47.24 -18.28 34.98
CA ALA A 807 -46.22 -17.24 35.07
C ALA A 807 -46.71 -15.97 34.37
N LYS A 808 -46.36 -14.80 34.91
CA LYS A 808 -46.63 -13.49 34.29
C LYS A 808 -45.36 -12.98 33.61
N GLU A 809 -45.38 -12.94 32.30
CA GLU A 809 -44.33 -12.36 31.48
C GLU A 809 -44.57 -10.86 31.31
N PHE A 810 -43.52 -10.06 31.51
CA PHE A 810 -43.56 -8.60 31.41
C PHE A 810 -42.76 -8.16 30.20
N ILE A 811 -43.45 -7.63 29.18
CA ILE A 811 -42.81 -7.04 28.01
C ILE A 811 -42.87 -5.52 28.18
N LEU A 812 -41.71 -4.88 28.05
CA LEU A 812 -41.50 -3.45 28.29
C LEU A 812 -41.91 -2.60 27.08
#